data_AF-A0A972YCR3-F1
#
_entry.id   AF-A0A972YCR3-F1
#
_cell.length_a   1.000
_cell.length_b   1.000
_cell.length_c   1.000
_cell.angle_alpha   90.00
_cell.angle_beta   90.00
_cell.angle_gamma   90.00
#
_symmetry.space_group_name_H-M   'P 1'
#
loop_
_entity.id
_entity.type
_entity.pdbx_description
1 polymer ?
#
loop_
_entity_poly.entity_id
_entity_poly.type
_entity_poly.pdbx_seq_one_letter_code
_entity_poly.pdbx_strand_id
1 'polypeptide(L)'
;MNNFSIKNKLIFLLILPIVGLIFLASNISYDRYNAYKQYNGLFNGIQLASKITSLVHELQKERGMTAGFIGSEGITFKKQLPIQRELTDSKKEAFYTYLETLDKKLLNNAFGKQVKKSITLLKNLSEKRSQVSSLSINSNNALKYYTNMNNAFLKTIVYLGKFSNNASFSQQISAYSHFLYAKEKTGIERALATSTFKNDKYFPGVRTKLNSLIAQQNTYLEQFTQLANEENKTFYIKTVSGKSIEEVNRMRAIALEAKDKGGFGIDASYWFDSISKKINKLKEVENYISSNIKVNNQELQNIVIIAQSLSALLHETQKERGATAAYLGSKGNKFKTKLPMQREATNQKRFTLEKLVKNLNKDLYPLYIQKDLNASILKLKNTLALRNNIDKLSISTEKAISSYTSMNAQFLHTIANIAKLPKNSIEATQLISFYNFLMNKERAGIERAVMTNVFSVNKFSGNLKNRFLNLVTEQNTFIQSFLASANEQTKDFYNKTLKGKDIDEVNRMRKIAFEANTIGGFGIDSDYWFKMISNKINLLKKVDDYLANNLIKNSEELSIEAENEMLFYLVLSFIILIVTLIFAQLVVNNLLYGIRTLEVGVNDFFRFLNKETKEVVLIDLKRKDLIGSMAEKINENITNTKEIILDDMKFMEKVKDIVSQIKDGNLSKRLNYHPKSSNLKDLKTEINEMLNVMNNTIGSDINEITEVLNKYSKLDFRTKINNAQGKVENNILDVGNIITNMLIENKKNGLTINESAKVLLENVNILNTSSNEAAASLEETAASLEEITSSIVHNTETVIKMSSYAKEVTSSVNAGQELAKETTRSMDEINTQVLAISEAIAVIDQIAFQTNILSLNAAVEAATAGEAGKGFAVVAQEVRNLASRSAEAANEIKALVENATIKADGGKKTADKMIQGYSSLNSNISRTIELINDVSTASLEQQKGIEQINDAIGLLDQQTQKNAAVANQTKEIADETIHIANKIVQDANEKEFEGKDSIKAEKTNIRTFAQEISKMPIKNKKHSKSEILTIDEQKNTNHKEVQTLSANKKSYENEELSEWESF
;
A
#
# COMPACT_ATOMS: atom_id res chain seq x y z
N MET A 1 -42.11 -11.57 33.67
CA MET A 1 -42.64 -12.47 32.61
C MET A 1 -43.81 -13.35 33.05
N ASN A 2 -44.12 -13.50 34.35
CA ASN A 2 -45.13 -14.48 34.79
C ASN A 2 -46.58 -14.13 34.40
N ASN A 3 -46.95 -12.85 34.31
CA ASN A 3 -48.32 -12.41 33.97
C ASN A 3 -48.56 -12.10 32.48
N PHE A 4 -47.60 -12.35 31.60
CA PHE A 4 -47.80 -12.16 30.16
C PHE A 4 -48.53 -13.36 29.55
N SER A 5 -49.46 -13.11 28.63
CA SER A 5 -50.00 -14.19 27.79
C SER A 5 -48.87 -14.87 27.01
N ILE A 6 -48.99 -16.17 26.75
CA ILE A 6 -47.99 -16.95 25.99
C ILE A 6 -47.69 -16.27 24.65
N LYS A 7 -48.71 -15.68 24.00
CA LYS A 7 -48.58 -14.84 22.80
C LYS A 7 -47.55 -13.72 22.98
N ASN A 8 -47.64 -12.96 24.06
CA ASN A 8 -46.75 -11.82 24.29
C ASN A 8 -45.34 -12.26 24.67
N LYS A 9 -45.17 -13.39 25.37
CA LYS A 9 -43.83 -13.93 25.69
C LYS A 9 -43.07 -14.36 24.42
N LEU A 10 -43.76 -15.00 23.49
CA LEU A 10 -43.19 -15.43 22.20
C LEU A 10 -42.81 -14.23 21.32
N ILE A 11 -43.64 -13.18 21.30
CA ILE A 11 -43.32 -11.92 20.61
C ILE A 11 -42.07 -11.27 21.22
N PHE A 12 -41.96 -11.23 22.55
CA PHE A 12 -40.77 -10.66 23.24
C PHE A 12 -39.47 -11.41 22.92
N LEU A 13 -39.52 -12.72 22.71
CA LEU A 13 -38.36 -13.54 22.38
C LEU A 13 -37.78 -13.23 20.99
N LEU A 14 -38.61 -12.70 20.09
CA LEU A 14 -38.24 -12.34 18.72
C LEU A 14 -37.78 -10.88 18.56
N ILE A 15 -38.00 -10.03 19.57
CA ILE A 15 -37.56 -8.62 19.52
C ILE A 15 -36.03 -8.53 19.47
N LEU A 16 -35.32 -9.37 20.22
CA LEU A 16 -33.87 -9.26 20.38
C LEU A 16 -33.09 -9.59 19.08
N PRO A 17 -33.42 -10.66 18.33
CA PRO A 17 -32.85 -10.91 17.00
C PRO A 17 -33.20 -9.82 15.97
N ILE A 18 -34.44 -9.29 15.99
CA ILE A 18 -34.88 -8.24 15.06
C ILE A 18 -34.11 -6.94 15.32
N VAL A 19 -33.90 -6.58 16.59
CA VAL A 19 -33.07 -5.43 16.98
C VAL A 19 -31.62 -5.62 16.51
N GLY A 20 -31.07 -6.83 16.63
CA GLY A 20 -29.74 -7.17 16.12
C GLY A 20 -29.59 -6.99 14.60
N LEU A 21 -30.59 -7.42 13.83
CA LEU A 21 -30.62 -7.25 12.37
C LEU A 21 -30.75 -5.78 11.95
N ILE A 22 -31.63 -5.02 12.61
CA ILE A 22 -31.79 -3.58 12.38
C ILE A 22 -30.49 -2.85 12.71
N PHE A 23 -29.81 -3.23 13.79
CA PHE A 23 -28.52 -2.65 14.18
C PHE A 23 -27.45 -2.91 13.12
N LEU A 24 -27.30 -4.16 12.65
CA LEU A 24 -26.36 -4.52 11.59
C LEU A 24 -26.64 -3.78 10.27
N ALA A 25 -27.89 -3.76 9.81
CA ALA A 25 -28.29 -3.07 8.60
C ALA A 25 -28.06 -1.55 8.70
N SER A 26 -28.34 -0.97 9.86
CA SER A 26 -28.09 0.45 10.14
C SER A 26 -26.60 0.76 10.16
N ASN A 27 -25.77 -0.11 10.75
CA ASN A 27 -24.31 0.06 10.77
C ASN A 27 -23.72 0.01 9.35
N ILE A 28 -24.09 -1.01 8.57
CA ILE A 28 -23.62 -1.15 7.18
C ILE A 28 -24.04 0.05 6.34
N SER A 29 -25.29 0.51 6.47
CA SER A 29 -25.80 1.69 5.76
C SER A 29 -25.09 2.97 6.20
N TYR A 30 -24.83 3.11 7.50
CA TYR A 30 -24.12 4.24 8.08
C TYR A 30 -22.66 4.31 7.60
N ASP A 31 -21.97 3.17 7.54
CA ASP A 31 -20.60 3.08 7.04
C ASP A 31 -20.50 3.47 5.55
N ARG A 32 -21.46 3.00 4.73
CA ARG A 32 -21.53 3.37 3.30
C ARG A 32 -21.89 4.84 3.09
N TYR A 33 -22.81 5.39 3.88
CA TYR A 33 -23.12 6.82 3.87
C TYR A 33 -21.92 7.68 4.30
N ASN A 34 -21.17 7.24 5.31
CA ASN A 34 -19.95 7.92 5.75
C ASN A 34 -18.87 7.90 4.68
N ALA A 35 -18.70 6.78 3.96
CA ALA A 35 -17.79 6.70 2.82
C ALA A 35 -18.16 7.71 1.74
N TYR A 36 -19.43 7.78 1.33
CA TYR A 36 -19.94 8.79 0.39
C TYR A 36 -19.66 10.23 0.85
N LYS A 37 -19.92 10.53 2.13
CA LYS A 37 -19.71 11.88 2.68
C LYS A 37 -18.22 12.26 2.78
N GLN A 38 -17.34 11.30 3.06
CA GLN A 38 -15.88 11.54 3.09
C GLN A 38 -15.34 11.97 1.72
N TYR A 39 -15.90 11.47 0.62
CA TYR A 39 -15.49 11.87 -0.74
C TYR A 39 -15.70 13.37 -1.01
N ASN A 40 -16.85 13.94 -0.62
CA ASN A 40 -17.10 15.38 -0.73
C ASN A 40 -16.22 16.21 0.22
N GLY A 41 -15.92 15.68 1.41
CA GLY A 41 -15.01 16.34 2.35
C GLY A 41 -13.56 16.44 1.85
N LEU A 42 -13.09 15.41 1.14
CA LEU A 42 -11.76 15.36 0.54
C LEU A 42 -11.59 16.41 -0.56
N PHE A 43 -12.57 16.54 -1.46
CA PHE A 43 -12.56 17.57 -2.51
C PHE A 43 -12.45 18.99 -1.94
N ASN A 44 -13.29 19.29 -0.94
CA ASN A 44 -13.28 20.59 -0.28
C ASN A 44 -11.97 20.86 0.48
N GLY A 45 -11.36 19.83 1.06
CA GLY A 45 -10.07 19.91 1.73
C GLY A 45 -8.90 20.17 0.77
N ILE A 46 -8.89 19.59 -0.42
CA ILE A 46 -7.86 19.84 -1.47
C ILE A 46 -7.90 21.31 -1.92
N GLN A 47 -9.10 21.82 -2.18
CA GLN A 47 -9.30 23.23 -2.54
C GLN A 47 -8.85 24.15 -1.40
N LEU A 48 -9.16 23.79 -0.14
CA LEU A 48 -8.65 24.52 1.02
C LEU A 48 -7.12 24.50 1.06
N ALA A 49 -6.49 23.34 0.80
CA ALA A 49 -5.04 23.22 0.74
C ALA A 49 -4.44 24.14 -0.34
N SER A 50 -5.06 24.24 -1.53
CA SER A 50 -4.63 25.16 -2.59
C SER A 50 -4.71 26.64 -2.17
N LYS A 51 -5.78 27.04 -1.45
CA LYS A 51 -5.89 28.39 -0.88
C LYS A 51 -4.83 28.63 0.21
N ILE A 52 -4.60 27.64 1.07
CA ILE A 52 -3.59 27.69 2.12
C ILE A 52 -2.19 27.87 1.53
N THR A 53 -1.82 27.08 0.52
CA THR A 53 -0.47 27.15 -0.07
C THR A 53 -0.24 28.45 -0.83
N SER A 54 -1.28 28.97 -1.48
CA SER A 54 -1.25 30.31 -2.09
C SER A 54 -1.02 31.41 -1.05
N LEU A 55 -1.71 31.35 0.09
CA LEU A 55 -1.51 32.29 1.20
C LEU A 55 -0.12 32.15 1.83
N VAL A 56 0.32 30.93 2.12
CA VAL A 56 1.66 30.64 2.67
C VAL A 56 2.74 31.18 1.76
N HIS A 57 2.58 31.09 0.44
CA HIS A 57 3.56 31.62 -0.51
C HIS A 57 3.74 33.14 -0.39
N GLU A 58 2.65 33.91 -0.29
CA GLU A 58 2.74 35.36 -0.09
C GLU A 58 3.29 35.70 1.31
N LEU A 59 2.91 34.94 2.35
CA LEU A 59 3.47 35.08 3.70
C LEU A 59 4.98 34.80 3.75
N GLN A 60 5.49 33.84 2.97
CA GLN A 60 6.93 33.57 2.83
C GLN A 60 7.67 34.74 2.20
N LYS A 61 7.09 35.38 1.18
CA LYS A 61 7.63 36.59 0.53
C LYS A 61 7.63 37.77 1.50
N GLU A 62 6.52 37.99 2.19
CA GLU A 62 6.39 39.03 3.20
C GLU A 62 7.39 38.85 4.36
N ARG A 63 7.59 37.61 4.83
CA ARG A 63 8.63 37.30 5.83
C ARG A 63 10.03 37.69 5.35
N GLY A 64 10.36 37.35 4.10
CA GLY A 64 11.67 37.67 3.52
C GLY A 64 11.92 39.19 3.44
N MET A 65 10.92 39.93 2.97
CA MET A 65 10.99 41.40 2.91
C MET A 65 10.99 42.03 4.30
N THR A 66 10.24 41.48 5.25
CA THR A 66 10.25 41.92 6.66
C THR A 66 11.62 41.76 7.29
N ALA A 67 12.29 40.63 7.06
CA ALA A 67 13.64 40.38 7.56
C ALA A 67 14.66 41.36 6.97
N GLY A 68 14.56 41.64 5.66
CA GLY A 68 15.41 42.64 5.00
C GLY A 68 15.11 44.07 5.47
N PHE A 69 13.84 44.40 5.70
CA PHE A 69 13.41 45.72 6.20
C PHE A 69 13.90 45.98 7.64
N ILE A 70 13.71 45.04 8.57
CA ILE A 70 14.22 45.18 9.94
C ILE A 70 15.75 45.14 9.96
N GLY A 71 16.37 44.21 9.22
CA GLY A 71 17.82 44.11 9.13
C GLY A 71 18.49 45.29 8.41
N SER A 72 17.71 46.22 7.86
CA SER A 72 18.17 47.47 7.26
C SER A 72 17.66 48.71 7.96
N GLU A 73 17.14 48.58 9.18
CA GLU A 73 16.62 49.69 9.95
C GLU A 73 15.58 50.51 9.17
N GLY A 74 14.80 49.82 8.34
CA GLY A 74 13.71 50.39 7.55
C GLY A 74 14.09 50.92 6.15
N ILE A 75 15.32 50.65 5.67
CA ILE A 75 15.81 51.17 4.38
C ILE A 75 15.47 50.23 3.22
N THR A 76 15.91 48.97 3.28
CA THR A 76 15.73 47.96 2.24
C THR A 76 14.29 47.45 2.23
N PHE A 77 13.69 47.31 1.05
CA PHE A 77 12.27 46.91 0.85
C PHE A 77 11.21 47.90 1.35
N LYS A 78 11.56 49.14 1.71
CA LYS A 78 10.61 50.17 2.19
C LYS A 78 9.43 50.41 1.24
N LYS A 79 9.64 50.35 -0.08
CA LYS A 79 8.59 50.52 -1.09
C LYS A 79 7.88 49.21 -1.44
N GLN A 80 8.58 48.08 -1.37
CA GLN A 80 8.09 46.76 -1.79
C GLN A 80 7.27 46.05 -0.70
N LEU A 81 7.59 46.26 0.58
CA LEU A 81 6.93 45.58 1.70
C LEU A 81 5.44 45.94 1.82
N PRO A 82 4.98 47.20 1.67
CA PRO A 82 3.55 47.52 1.64
C PRO A 82 2.81 46.83 0.50
N ILE A 83 3.37 46.83 -0.72
CA ILE A 83 2.80 46.15 -1.89
C ILE A 83 2.67 44.64 -1.64
N GLN A 84 3.69 44.04 -1.03
CA GLN A 84 3.64 42.62 -0.68
C GLN A 84 2.58 42.32 0.40
N ARG A 85 2.32 43.24 1.33
CA ARG A 85 1.26 43.09 2.34
C ARG A 85 -0.13 43.09 1.72
N GLU A 86 -0.38 43.95 0.72
CA GLU A 86 -1.64 43.95 -0.05
C GLU A 86 -1.87 42.63 -0.79
N LEU A 87 -0.83 42.08 -1.42
CA LEU A 87 -0.90 40.75 -2.06
C LEU A 87 -1.22 39.65 -1.04
N THR A 88 -0.57 39.68 0.13
CA THR A 88 -0.89 38.76 1.23
C THR A 88 -2.34 38.93 1.69
N ASP A 89 -2.83 40.17 1.81
CA ASP A 89 -4.20 40.44 2.25
C ASP A 89 -5.25 39.95 1.24
N SER A 90 -4.99 40.09 -0.06
CA SER A 90 -5.84 39.49 -1.11
C SER A 90 -5.92 37.96 -0.98
N LYS A 91 -4.79 37.28 -0.72
CA LYS A 91 -4.81 35.82 -0.50
C LYS A 91 -5.44 35.43 0.83
N LYS A 92 -5.31 36.28 1.85
CA LYS A 92 -5.94 36.12 3.16
C LYS A 92 -7.47 36.16 3.04
N GLU A 93 -7.99 37.12 2.28
CA GLU A 93 -9.42 37.27 2.00
C GLU A 93 -9.95 36.08 1.18
N ALA A 94 -9.24 35.66 0.13
CA ALA A 94 -9.61 34.48 -0.65
C ALA A 94 -9.66 33.19 0.18
N PHE A 95 -8.76 33.06 1.17
CA PHE A 95 -8.77 31.95 2.13
C PHE A 95 -9.98 32.02 3.07
N TYR A 96 -10.30 33.20 3.62
CA TYR A 96 -11.47 33.37 4.49
C TYR A 96 -12.80 33.15 3.75
N THR A 97 -12.93 33.71 2.54
CA THR A 97 -14.11 33.52 1.68
C THR A 97 -14.35 32.03 1.41
N TYR A 98 -13.29 31.29 1.09
CA TYR A 98 -13.41 29.84 0.85
C TYR A 98 -13.76 29.07 2.13
N LEU A 99 -13.22 29.47 3.28
CA LEU A 99 -13.55 28.91 4.59
C LEU A 99 -15.05 29.00 4.92
N GLU A 100 -15.72 30.07 4.51
CA GLU A 100 -17.17 30.24 4.73
C GLU A 100 -18.01 29.23 3.92
N THR A 101 -17.46 28.70 2.82
CA THR A 101 -18.13 27.68 2.00
C THR A 101 -18.00 26.25 2.56
N LEU A 102 -17.15 26.04 3.58
CA LEU A 102 -16.90 24.73 4.16
C LEU A 102 -17.97 24.33 5.19
N ASP A 103 -18.36 23.05 5.18
CA ASP A 103 -19.25 22.48 6.21
C ASP A 103 -18.64 22.66 7.61
N LYS A 104 -19.38 23.30 8.52
CA LYS A 104 -18.96 23.56 9.91
C LYS A 104 -18.60 22.27 10.66
N LYS A 105 -19.16 21.10 10.29
CA LYS A 105 -18.79 19.80 10.89
C LYS A 105 -17.36 19.36 10.54
N LEU A 106 -16.84 19.76 9.37
CA LEU A 106 -15.45 19.51 8.95
C LEU A 106 -14.42 20.24 9.83
N LEU A 107 -14.84 21.29 10.55
CA LEU A 107 -14.01 22.12 11.44
C LEU A 107 -13.96 21.64 12.91
N ASN A 108 -14.58 20.50 13.24
CA ASN A 108 -14.64 19.96 14.61
C ASN A 108 -13.69 18.79 14.89
N ASN A 109 -13.04 18.24 13.86
CA ASN A 109 -12.06 17.16 13.99
C ASN A 109 -10.61 17.69 14.16
N ALA A 110 -9.61 16.79 14.18
CA ALA A 110 -8.20 17.17 14.33
C ALA A 110 -7.71 18.15 13.25
N PHE A 111 -8.18 18.01 12.00
CA PHE A 111 -7.95 18.95 10.91
C PHE A 111 -8.54 20.32 11.23
N GLY A 112 -9.81 20.38 11.64
CA GLY A 112 -10.48 21.61 12.04
C GLY A 112 -9.82 22.35 13.22
N LYS A 113 -9.32 21.62 14.22
CA LYS A 113 -8.51 22.20 15.33
C LYS A 113 -7.25 22.87 14.78
N GLN A 114 -6.57 22.25 13.81
CA GLN A 114 -5.36 22.81 13.20
C GLN A 114 -5.66 24.03 12.30
N VAL A 115 -6.78 24.01 11.56
CA VAL A 115 -7.28 25.18 10.81
C VAL A 115 -7.51 26.36 11.77
N LYS A 116 -8.22 26.14 12.89
CA LYS A 116 -8.48 27.17 13.92
C LYS A 116 -7.19 27.76 14.48
N LYS A 117 -6.20 26.93 14.80
CA LYS A 117 -4.88 27.38 15.27
C LYS A 117 -4.18 28.28 14.24
N SER A 118 -4.27 27.94 12.96
CA SER A 118 -3.67 28.72 11.87
C SER A 118 -4.38 30.07 11.70
N ILE A 119 -5.71 30.09 11.80
CA ILE A 119 -6.52 31.32 11.78
C ILE A 119 -6.18 32.25 12.95
N THR A 120 -6.00 31.72 14.17
CA THR A 120 -5.63 32.53 15.35
C THR A 120 -4.30 33.25 15.14
N LEU A 121 -3.30 32.56 14.59
CA LEU A 121 -2.02 33.19 14.25
C LEU A 121 -2.22 34.27 13.19
N LEU A 122 -2.97 33.99 12.13
CA LEU A 122 -3.25 34.92 11.04
C LEU A 122 -3.98 36.21 11.48
N LYS A 123 -4.88 36.11 12.47
CA LYS A 123 -5.59 37.28 13.04
C LYS A 123 -4.62 38.29 13.67
N ASN A 124 -3.53 37.82 14.28
CA ASN A 124 -2.54 38.68 14.94
C ASN A 124 -1.53 39.30 13.96
N LEU A 125 -1.66 39.05 12.66
CA LEU A 125 -0.70 39.52 11.64
C LEU A 125 -0.64 41.06 11.57
N SER A 126 -1.78 41.73 11.73
CA SER A 126 -1.86 43.20 11.69
C SER A 126 -1.04 43.86 12.81
N GLU A 127 -1.13 43.32 14.04
CA GLU A 127 -0.35 43.80 15.19
C GLU A 127 1.16 43.62 14.92
N LYS A 128 1.56 42.45 14.42
CA LYS A 128 2.98 42.17 14.11
C LYS A 128 3.49 43.06 12.98
N ARG A 129 2.70 43.30 11.94
CA ARG A 129 3.05 44.26 10.87
C ARG A 129 3.24 45.67 11.40
N SER A 130 2.44 46.10 12.37
CA SER A 130 2.59 47.40 13.02
C SER A 130 3.92 47.49 13.76
N GLN A 131 4.25 46.48 14.57
CA GLN A 131 5.54 46.38 15.27
C GLN A 131 6.75 46.32 14.33
N VAL A 132 6.61 45.67 13.17
CA VAL A 132 7.64 45.65 12.11
C VAL A 132 7.84 47.06 11.53
N SER A 133 6.75 47.79 11.30
CA SER A 133 6.80 49.12 10.67
C SER A 133 7.37 50.18 11.62
N SER A 134 7.13 50.05 12.92
CA SER A 134 7.72 50.88 13.98
C SER A 134 9.10 50.42 14.43
N LEU A 135 9.64 49.34 13.86
CA LEU A 135 10.90 48.68 14.27
C LEU A 135 10.93 48.28 15.75
N SER A 136 9.77 48.12 16.40
CA SER A 136 9.68 47.76 17.82
C SER A 136 9.78 46.24 18.09
N ILE A 137 9.88 45.43 17.04
CA ILE A 137 10.12 43.98 17.11
C ILE A 137 11.48 43.64 16.49
N ASN A 138 12.29 42.85 17.18
CA ASN A 138 13.55 42.39 16.63
C ASN A 138 13.34 41.38 15.48
N SER A 139 14.35 41.28 14.59
CA SER A 139 14.29 40.43 13.39
C SER A 139 13.98 38.96 13.70
N ASN A 140 14.60 38.42 14.77
CA ASN A 140 14.41 37.02 15.18
C ASN A 140 12.97 36.71 15.60
N ASN A 141 12.33 37.60 16.37
CA ASN A 141 10.96 37.43 16.84
C ASN A 141 9.95 37.59 15.70
N ALA A 142 10.18 38.53 14.79
CA ALA A 142 9.37 38.69 13.58
C ALA A 142 9.47 37.43 12.69
N LEU A 143 10.68 36.95 12.40
CA LEU A 143 10.94 35.73 11.63
C LEU A 143 10.29 34.50 12.27
N LYS A 144 10.40 34.35 13.59
CA LYS A 144 9.81 33.23 14.34
C LYS A 144 8.28 33.23 14.24
N TYR A 145 7.64 34.39 14.31
CA TYR A 145 6.20 34.51 14.17
C TYR A 145 5.71 34.08 12.78
N TYR A 146 6.26 34.63 11.70
CA TYR A 146 5.88 34.23 10.33
C TYR A 146 6.17 32.74 10.08
N THR A 147 7.29 32.22 10.60
CA THR A 147 7.65 30.80 10.46
C THR A 147 6.67 29.90 11.21
N ASN A 148 6.25 30.27 12.42
CA ASN A 148 5.24 29.52 13.17
C ASN A 148 3.88 29.54 12.47
N MET A 149 3.49 30.69 11.92
CA MET A 149 2.25 30.84 11.15
C MET A 149 2.26 29.97 9.88
N ASN A 150 3.32 30.06 9.07
CA ASN A 150 3.47 29.22 7.87
C ASN A 150 3.46 27.73 8.23
N ASN A 151 4.17 27.32 9.27
CA ASN A 151 4.20 25.93 9.74
C ASN A 151 2.81 25.45 10.21
N ALA A 152 2.02 26.30 10.88
CA ALA A 152 0.65 25.95 11.27
C ALA A 152 -0.24 25.68 10.05
N PHE A 153 -0.11 26.52 9.02
CA PHE A 153 -0.80 26.31 7.74
C PHE A 153 -0.36 25.05 7.02
N LEU A 154 0.95 24.78 6.92
CA LEU A 154 1.46 23.55 6.30
C LEU A 154 1.04 22.29 7.07
N LYS A 155 1.01 22.34 8.40
CA LYS A 155 0.46 21.24 9.22
C LYS A 155 -1.00 20.95 8.89
N THR A 156 -1.80 21.97 8.54
CA THR A 156 -3.20 21.76 8.13
C THR A 156 -3.30 20.83 6.92
N ILE A 157 -2.34 20.90 5.99
CA ILE A 157 -2.27 20.03 4.80
C ILE A 157 -1.88 18.60 5.18
N VAL A 158 -0.99 18.42 6.17
CA VAL A 158 -0.67 17.08 6.70
C VAL A 158 -1.89 16.43 7.34
N TYR A 159 -2.67 17.18 8.13
CA TYR A 159 -3.90 16.66 8.75
C TYR A 159 -5.01 16.36 7.73
N LEU A 160 -4.97 16.98 6.54
CA LEU A 160 -5.86 16.60 5.44
C LEU A 160 -5.59 15.18 4.95
N GLY A 161 -4.32 14.77 4.87
CA GLY A 161 -3.94 13.41 4.48
C GLY A 161 -4.39 12.36 5.51
N LYS A 162 -4.39 12.72 6.80
CA LYS A 162 -4.88 11.86 7.89
C LYS A 162 -6.40 11.70 7.95
N PHE A 163 -7.15 12.55 7.22
CA PHE A 163 -8.61 12.46 7.13
C PHE A 163 -9.07 11.45 6.06
N SER A 164 -8.18 11.02 5.17
CA SER A 164 -8.51 10.12 4.06
C SER A 164 -8.34 8.66 4.43
N ASN A 165 -9.37 7.85 4.16
CA ASN A 165 -9.30 6.38 4.19
C ASN A 165 -8.71 5.79 2.89
N ASN A 166 -8.36 6.62 1.90
CA ASN A 166 -7.70 6.20 0.66
C ASN A 166 -6.19 6.32 0.79
N ALA A 167 -5.48 5.17 0.79
CA ALA A 167 -4.03 5.09 0.94
C ALA A 167 -3.26 5.88 -0.14
N SER A 168 -3.71 5.83 -1.39
CA SER A 168 -3.07 6.57 -2.50
C SER A 168 -3.20 8.09 -2.33
N PHE A 169 -4.37 8.56 -1.90
CA PHE A 169 -4.57 9.98 -1.62
C PHE A 169 -3.73 10.45 -0.43
N SER A 170 -3.70 9.65 0.65
CA SER A 170 -2.88 9.95 1.84
C SER A 170 -1.39 10.01 1.48
N GLN A 171 -0.91 9.11 0.62
CA GLN A 171 0.45 9.13 0.08
C GLN A 171 0.73 10.37 -0.76
N GLN A 172 -0.19 10.78 -1.66
CA GLN A 172 -0.03 11.98 -2.49
C GLN A 172 -0.02 13.27 -1.65
N ILE A 173 -0.89 13.38 -0.66
CA ILE A 173 -0.89 14.51 0.28
C ILE A 173 0.38 14.51 1.14
N SER A 174 0.88 13.33 1.52
CA SER A 174 2.16 13.21 2.24
C SER A 174 3.31 13.72 1.38
N ALA A 175 3.45 13.21 0.15
CA ALA A 175 4.46 13.68 -0.80
C ALA A 175 4.39 15.20 -1.02
N TYR A 176 3.19 15.74 -1.25
CA TYR A 176 2.98 17.17 -1.41
C TYR A 176 3.36 17.96 -0.15
N SER A 177 3.04 17.45 1.03
CA SER A 177 3.43 18.07 2.30
C SER A 177 4.94 18.12 2.47
N HIS A 178 5.67 17.02 2.19
CA HIS A 178 7.12 16.98 2.23
C HIS A 178 7.73 18.01 1.27
N PHE A 179 7.20 18.10 0.04
CA PHE A 179 7.63 19.12 -0.93
C PHE A 179 7.42 20.56 -0.41
N LEU A 180 6.26 20.85 0.17
CA LEU A 180 5.96 22.15 0.75
C LEU A 180 6.87 22.49 1.94
N TYR A 181 7.21 21.52 2.79
CA TYR A 181 8.17 21.71 3.87
C TYR A 181 9.56 22.01 3.34
N ALA A 182 10.03 21.29 2.32
CA ALA A 182 11.31 21.61 1.67
C ALA A 182 11.33 23.06 1.16
N LYS A 183 10.29 23.47 0.44
CA LYS A 183 10.15 24.85 -0.04
C LYS A 183 10.13 25.88 1.09
N GLU A 184 9.44 25.59 2.19
CA GLU A 184 9.42 26.46 3.37
C GLU A 184 10.81 26.61 3.99
N LYS A 185 11.59 25.52 4.07
CA LYS A 185 12.98 25.60 4.54
C LYS A 185 13.86 26.44 3.61
N THR A 186 13.69 26.34 2.29
CA THR A 186 14.35 27.24 1.32
C THR A 186 13.96 28.70 1.56
N GLY A 187 12.70 28.96 1.91
CA GLY A 187 12.23 30.30 2.26
C GLY A 187 12.82 30.85 3.58
N ILE A 188 13.11 29.99 4.56
CA ILE A 188 13.77 30.37 5.82
C ILE A 188 15.25 30.61 5.56
N GLU A 189 15.89 29.76 4.77
CA GLU A 189 17.27 29.91 4.33
C GLU A 189 17.48 31.24 3.60
N ARG A 190 16.59 31.61 2.66
CA ARG A 190 16.62 32.92 2.00
C ARG A 190 16.75 34.04 3.03
N ALA A 191 15.83 34.08 4.00
CA ALA A 191 15.77 35.17 4.96
C ALA A 191 17.00 35.20 5.89
N LEU A 192 17.44 34.02 6.35
CA LEU A 192 18.61 33.89 7.22
C LEU A 192 19.90 34.31 6.48
N ALA A 193 20.14 33.77 5.30
CA ALA A 193 21.34 34.07 4.51
C ALA A 193 21.36 35.51 3.98
N THR A 194 20.20 36.12 3.66
CA THR A 194 20.14 37.55 3.30
C THR A 194 20.66 38.42 4.45
N SER A 195 20.26 38.10 5.69
CA SER A 195 20.75 38.81 6.88
C SER A 195 22.25 38.55 7.11
N THR A 196 22.73 37.32 6.86
CA THR A 196 24.15 36.95 7.04
C THR A 196 25.05 37.65 6.02
N PHE A 197 24.72 37.59 4.72
CA PHE A 197 25.51 38.22 3.65
C PHE A 197 25.57 39.73 3.78
N LYS A 198 24.47 40.36 4.23
CA LYS A 198 24.47 41.81 4.46
C LYS A 198 25.46 42.25 5.54
N ASN A 199 25.54 41.50 6.63
CA ASN A 199 26.43 41.81 7.75
C ASN A 199 27.86 41.28 7.52
N ASP A 200 28.07 40.59 6.41
CA ASP A 200 29.29 39.87 6.01
C ASP A 200 29.94 39.09 7.17
N LYS A 201 29.13 38.52 8.07
CA LYS A 201 29.57 37.74 9.23
C LYS A 201 28.50 36.77 9.72
N TYR A 202 28.93 35.67 10.32
CA TYR A 202 28.04 34.77 11.05
C TYR A 202 27.80 35.27 12.48
N PHE A 203 26.53 35.42 12.88
CA PHE A 203 26.17 35.53 14.29
C PHE A 203 26.20 34.13 14.96
N PRO A 204 26.40 34.05 16.28
CA PRO A 204 26.46 32.77 17.00
C PRO A 204 25.28 31.85 16.67
N GLY A 205 25.58 30.60 16.29
CA GLY A 205 24.59 29.56 15.95
C GLY A 205 23.92 29.68 14.57
N VAL A 206 24.12 30.78 13.82
CA VAL A 206 23.49 30.97 12.49
C VAL A 206 24.03 29.99 11.45
N ARG A 207 25.34 29.69 11.46
CA ARG A 207 25.95 28.71 10.55
C ARG A 207 25.39 27.30 10.77
N THR A 208 25.32 26.86 12.03
CA THR A 208 24.68 25.58 12.41
C THR A 208 23.22 25.54 11.97
N LYS A 209 22.51 26.66 12.11
CA LYS A 209 21.12 26.76 11.66
C LYS A 209 20.99 26.68 10.13
N LEU A 210 21.89 27.31 9.39
CA LEU A 210 21.93 27.25 7.92
C LEU A 210 22.19 25.82 7.45
N ASN A 211 23.17 25.13 8.03
CA ASN A 211 23.44 23.71 7.77
C ASN A 211 22.22 22.82 8.06
N SER A 212 21.59 23.00 9.22
CA SER A 212 20.38 22.28 9.60
C SER A 212 19.23 22.50 8.62
N LEU A 213 19.06 23.73 8.10
CA LEU A 213 18.03 24.04 7.12
C LEU A 213 18.29 23.39 5.76
N ILE A 214 19.54 23.29 5.32
CA ILE A 214 19.90 22.62 4.06
C ILE A 214 19.71 21.10 4.19
N ALA A 215 20.13 20.50 5.31
CA ALA A 215 19.88 19.08 5.58
C ALA A 215 18.37 18.76 5.60
N GLN A 216 17.57 19.55 6.32
CA GLN A 216 16.11 19.39 6.36
C GLN A 216 15.48 19.52 4.97
N GLN A 217 15.97 20.42 4.11
CA GLN A 217 15.50 20.51 2.72
C GLN A 217 15.73 19.22 1.97
N ASN A 218 16.94 18.66 2.05
CA ASN A 218 17.30 17.45 1.33
C ASN A 218 16.46 16.26 1.80
N THR A 219 16.31 16.06 3.12
CA THR A 219 15.46 14.99 3.68
C THR A 219 14.00 15.10 3.21
N TYR A 220 13.42 16.30 3.23
CA TYR A 220 12.05 16.49 2.75
C TYR A 220 11.91 16.27 1.24
N LEU A 221 12.91 16.63 0.44
CA LEU A 221 12.90 16.38 -1.00
C LEU A 221 13.08 14.89 -1.34
N GLU A 222 13.86 14.17 -0.54
CA GLU A 222 14.02 12.73 -0.65
C GLU A 222 12.72 12.00 -0.32
N GLN A 223 12.09 12.33 0.81
CA GLN A 223 10.77 11.80 1.18
C GLN A 223 9.69 12.12 0.12
N PHE A 224 9.72 13.34 -0.45
CA PHE A 224 8.88 13.67 -1.60
C PHE A 224 9.20 12.75 -2.79
N THR A 225 10.46 12.53 -3.11
CA THR A 225 10.86 11.70 -4.26
C THR A 225 10.56 10.22 -4.05
N GLN A 226 10.50 9.73 -2.81
CA GLN A 226 10.06 8.37 -2.51
C GLN A 226 8.55 8.21 -2.65
N LEU A 227 7.77 9.16 -2.12
CA LEU A 227 6.31 9.06 -2.04
C LEU A 227 5.57 9.58 -3.27
N ALA A 228 6.17 10.50 -4.03
CA ALA A 228 5.55 11.09 -5.21
C ALA A 228 5.42 10.05 -6.34
N ASN A 229 4.46 10.27 -7.24
CA ASN A 229 4.39 9.51 -8.48
C ASN A 229 5.48 9.98 -9.46
N GLU A 230 5.81 9.13 -10.43
CA GLU A 230 6.90 9.39 -11.40
C GLU A 230 6.68 10.67 -12.22
N GLU A 231 5.44 11.07 -12.46
CA GLU A 231 5.10 12.32 -13.15
C GLU A 231 5.51 13.55 -12.34
N ASN A 232 5.17 13.58 -11.05
CA ASN A 232 5.55 14.68 -10.16
C ASN A 232 7.06 14.72 -9.94
N LYS A 233 7.74 13.56 -9.84
CA LYS A 233 9.21 13.48 -9.75
C LYS A 233 9.88 14.04 -11.00
N THR A 234 9.45 13.59 -12.17
CA THR A 234 10.00 14.03 -13.46
C THR A 234 9.79 15.53 -13.65
N PHE A 235 8.60 16.05 -13.33
CA PHE A 235 8.32 17.48 -13.43
C PHE A 235 9.18 18.29 -12.46
N TYR A 236 9.37 17.82 -11.22
CA TYR A 236 10.28 18.43 -10.26
C TYR A 236 11.72 18.49 -10.78
N ILE A 237 12.29 17.36 -11.18
CA ILE A 237 13.67 17.24 -11.68
C ILE A 237 13.89 18.17 -12.88
N LYS A 238 12.94 18.20 -13.81
CA LYS A 238 13.03 19.06 -14.99
C LYS A 238 12.96 20.54 -14.64
N THR A 239 12.06 20.93 -13.75
CA THR A 239 11.78 22.35 -13.45
C THR A 239 12.85 22.96 -12.56
N VAL A 240 13.34 22.21 -11.57
CA VAL A 240 14.34 22.64 -10.58
C VAL A 240 15.76 22.32 -11.08
N SER A 241 16.05 22.76 -12.29
CA SER A 241 17.36 22.65 -12.95
C SER A 241 17.79 23.98 -13.61
N GLY A 242 19.07 24.09 -13.96
CA GLY A 242 19.64 25.21 -14.73
C GLY A 242 20.30 26.32 -13.91
N LYS A 243 20.81 27.32 -14.62
CA LYS A 243 21.74 28.37 -14.13
C LYS A 243 21.34 29.04 -12.81
N SER A 244 20.05 29.33 -12.59
CA SER A 244 19.58 29.97 -11.35
C SER A 244 19.67 29.06 -10.12
N ILE A 245 19.58 27.74 -10.30
CA ILE A 245 19.69 26.75 -9.23
C ILE A 245 21.17 26.49 -8.92
N GLU A 246 22.00 26.37 -9.97
CA GLU A 246 23.46 26.27 -9.87
C GLU A 246 24.05 27.47 -9.13
N GLU A 247 23.60 28.69 -9.45
CA GLU A 247 24.10 29.91 -8.79
C GLU A 247 23.74 29.95 -7.29
N VAL A 248 22.53 29.52 -6.93
CA VAL A 248 22.15 29.35 -5.51
C VAL A 248 23.05 28.34 -4.82
N ASN A 249 23.34 27.21 -5.47
CA ASN A 249 24.20 26.18 -4.90
C ASN A 249 25.66 26.65 -4.76
N ARG A 250 26.16 27.47 -5.69
CA ARG A 250 27.47 28.13 -5.59
C ARG A 250 27.54 29.05 -4.38
N MET A 251 26.55 29.93 -4.21
CA MET A 251 26.49 30.83 -3.06
C MET A 251 26.31 30.08 -1.73
N ARG A 252 25.60 28.93 -1.73
CA ARG A 252 25.55 28.02 -0.58
C ARG A 252 26.93 27.46 -0.26
N ALA A 253 27.66 26.95 -1.25
CA ALA A 253 29.00 26.39 -1.03
C ALA A 253 29.94 27.43 -0.38
N ILE A 254 29.97 28.66 -0.91
CA ILE A 254 30.73 29.78 -0.34
C ILE A 254 30.34 30.05 1.11
N ALA A 255 29.04 30.09 1.41
CA ALA A 255 28.56 30.29 2.77
C ALA A 255 29.00 29.15 3.71
N LEU A 256 28.99 27.90 3.25
CA LEU A 256 29.34 26.74 4.06
C LEU A 256 30.86 26.60 4.31
N GLU A 257 31.67 26.98 3.32
CA GLU A 257 33.14 26.93 3.33
C GLU A 257 33.78 28.11 4.07
N ALA A 258 33.11 29.26 4.14
CA ALA A 258 33.62 30.42 4.85
C ALA A 258 33.87 30.14 6.35
N LYS A 259 35.02 30.60 6.86
CA LYS A 259 35.37 30.57 8.30
C LYS A 259 34.47 31.52 9.09
N ASP A 260 34.38 31.36 10.42
CA ASP A 260 33.45 32.12 11.29
C ASP A 260 33.64 33.65 11.28
N LYS A 261 34.69 34.17 10.63
CA LYS A 261 35.00 35.60 10.53
C LYS A 261 34.35 36.35 9.35
N GLY A 262 33.54 35.69 8.51
CA GLY A 262 32.89 36.36 7.37
C GLY A 262 33.77 36.44 6.12
N GLY A 263 33.43 37.32 5.15
CA GLY A 263 34.13 37.47 3.87
C GLY A 263 33.50 36.68 2.73
N PHE A 264 32.17 36.70 2.61
CA PHE A 264 31.44 35.91 1.62
C PHE A 264 31.55 36.48 0.20
N GLY A 265 31.76 37.80 0.05
CA GLY A 265 31.80 38.46 -1.26
C GLY A 265 30.49 38.36 -2.05
N ILE A 266 29.36 38.13 -1.36
CA ILE A 266 28.03 37.96 -1.96
C ILE A 266 27.15 39.13 -1.54
N ASP A 267 26.62 39.87 -2.51
CA ASP A 267 25.63 40.89 -2.25
C ASP A 267 24.31 40.27 -1.76
N ALA A 268 23.75 40.83 -0.68
CA ALA A 268 22.55 40.31 -0.05
C ALA A 268 21.31 40.40 -0.95
N SER A 269 21.22 41.44 -1.79
CA SER A 269 20.12 41.62 -2.74
C SER A 269 20.24 40.62 -3.89
N TYR A 270 21.46 40.39 -4.37
CA TYR A 270 21.75 39.40 -5.40
C TYR A 270 21.44 37.97 -4.95
N TRP A 271 21.80 37.60 -3.71
CA TRP A 271 21.37 36.35 -3.09
C TRP A 271 19.85 36.25 -3.05
N PHE A 272 19.19 37.30 -2.52
CA PHE A 272 17.74 37.34 -2.36
C PHE A 272 17.01 37.12 -3.69
N ASP A 273 17.49 37.72 -4.78
CA ASP A 273 16.91 37.56 -6.11
C ASP A 273 17.14 36.14 -6.67
N SER A 274 18.35 35.62 -6.51
CA SER A 274 18.72 34.29 -7.01
C SER A 274 17.96 33.17 -6.32
N ILE A 275 17.87 33.19 -4.98
CA ILE A 275 17.10 32.22 -4.22
C ILE A 275 15.58 32.40 -4.44
N SER A 276 15.11 33.61 -4.74
CA SER A 276 13.71 33.85 -5.10
C SER A 276 13.36 33.24 -6.46
N LYS A 277 14.27 33.24 -7.44
CA LYS A 277 14.09 32.50 -8.71
C LYS A 277 13.95 30.98 -8.47
N LYS A 278 14.74 30.41 -7.55
CA LYS A 278 14.59 29.00 -7.14
C LYS A 278 13.22 28.73 -6.50
N ILE A 279 12.78 29.60 -5.58
CA ILE A 279 11.47 29.47 -4.92
C ILE A 279 10.31 29.58 -5.93
N ASN A 280 10.44 30.40 -6.97
CA ASN A 280 9.44 30.50 -8.04
C ASN A 280 9.36 29.21 -8.86
N LYS A 281 10.50 28.61 -9.24
CA LYS A 281 10.53 27.27 -9.84
C LYS A 281 9.88 26.22 -8.93
N LEU A 282 10.12 26.27 -7.62
CA LEU A 282 9.45 25.40 -6.66
C LEU A 282 7.94 25.68 -6.57
N LYS A 283 7.47 26.92 -6.78
CA LYS A 283 6.04 27.25 -6.86
C LYS A 283 5.40 26.70 -8.14
N GLU A 284 6.11 26.65 -9.26
CA GLU A 284 5.62 25.97 -10.46
C GLU A 284 5.39 24.47 -10.22
N VAL A 285 6.35 23.81 -9.56
CA VAL A 285 6.22 22.40 -9.15
C VAL A 285 5.08 22.22 -8.14
N GLU A 286 4.95 23.12 -7.16
CA GLU A 286 3.84 23.10 -6.20
C GLU A 286 2.47 23.16 -6.89
N ASN A 287 2.31 24.07 -7.85
CA ASN A 287 1.06 24.23 -8.59
C ASN A 287 0.75 22.97 -9.42
N TYR A 288 1.78 22.39 -10.05
CA TYR A 288 1.67 21.14 -10.79
C TYR A 288 1.19 20.00 -9.89
N ILE A 289 1.87 19.77 -8.75
CA ILE A 289 1.49 18.72 -7.79
C ILE A 289 0.06 18.97 -7.26
N SER A 290 -0.26 20.20 -6.86
CA SER A 290 -1.59 20.56 -6.36
C SER A 290 -2.70 20.31 -7.38
N SER A 291 -2.44 20.53 -8.68
CA SER A 291 -3.42 20.29 -9.74
C SER A 291 -3.68 18.81 -10.01
N ASN A 292 -2.69 17.95 -9.73
CA ASN A 292 -2.76 16.50 -9.91
C ASN A 292 -3.40 15.76 -8.72
N ILE A 293 -3.51 16.42 -7.56
CA ILE A 293 -4.23 15.92 -6.39
C ILE A 293 -5.72 16.24 -6.59
N LYS A 294 -6.43 15.47 -7.42
CA LYS A 294 -7.89 15.58 -7.60
C LYS A 294 -8.58 14.23 -7.46
N VAL A 295 -9.82 14.25 -6.99
CA VAL A 295 -10.71 13.09 -6.82
C VAL A 295 -12.01 13.39 -7.58
N ASN A 296 -12.31 12.71 -8.71
CA ASN A 296 -13.62 12.09 -9.03
C ASN A 296 -13.85 11.68 -10.52
N ASN A 297 -14.76 10.71 -10.69
CA ASN A 297 -15.11 9.89 -11.86
C ASN A 297 -15.69 10.61 -13.11
N GLN A 298 -16.22 11.83 -13.01
CA GLN A 298 -16.72 12.57 -14.20
C GLN A 298 -15.60 13.04 -15.14
N GLU A 299 -14.40 13.27 -14.61
CA GLU A 299 -13.21 13.60 -15.41
C GLU A 299 -12.81 12.41 -16.30
N LEU A 300 -12.96 11.19 -15.76
CA LEU A 300 -12.60 9.95 -16.44
C LEU A 300 -13.52 9.63 -17.62
N GLN A 301 -14.84 9.79 -17.45
CA GLN A 301 -15.80 9.59 -18.55
C GLN A 301 -15.48 10.50 -19.76
N ASN A 302 -15.28 11.78 -19.51
CA ASN A 302 -14.95 12.76 -20.56
C ASN A 302 -13.63 12.46 -21.27
N ILE A 303 -12.62 11.94 -20.56
CA ILE A 303 -11.33 11.62 -21.18
C ILE A 303 -11.35 10.26 -21.92
N VAL A 304 -12.17 9.31 -21.47
CA VAL A 304 -12.44 8.06 -22.21
C VAL A 304 -13.16 8.37 -23.53
N ILE A 305 -14.13 9.29 -23.53
CA ILE A 305 -14.79 9.78 -24.76
C ILE A 305 -13.78 10.45 -25.70
N ILE A 306 -12.83 11.21 -25.18
CA ILE A 306 -11.73 11.77 -25.99
C ILE A 306 -10.83 10.67 -26.56
N ALA A 307 -10.45 9.66 -25.78
CA ALA A 307 -9.65 8.53 -26.26
C ALA A 307 -10.38 7.76 -27.38
N GLN A 308 -11.69 7.57 -27.26
CA GLN A 308 -12.52 7.00 -28.34
C GLN A 308 -12.52 7.90 -29.57
N SER A 309 -12.71 9.20 -29.41
CA SER A 309 -12.70 10.15 -30.54
C SER A 309 -11.33 10.20 -31.22
N LEU A 310 -10.23 10.08 -30.46
CA LEU A 310 -8.88 9.97 -30.98
C LEU A 310 -8.67 8.64 -31.73
N SER A 311 -9.19 7.51 -31.23
CA SER A 311 -9.14 6.22 -31.93
C SER A 311 -9.92 6.24 -33.25
N ALA A 312 -11.11 6.83 -33.24
CA ALA A 312 -11.93 6.99 -34.43
C ALA A 312 -11.23 7.87 -35.47
N LEU A 313 -10.60 8.97 -35.04
CA LEU A 313 -9.82 9.84 -35.92
C LEU A 313 -8.57 9.13 -36.45
N LEU A 314 -7.85 8.40 -35.59
CA LEU A 314 -6.68 7.58 -35.96
C LEU A 314 -7.04 6.59 -37.08
N HIS A 315 -8.20 5.96 -37.02
CA HIS A 315 -8.65 5.04 -38.06
C HIS A 315 -8.85 5.73 -39.42
N GLU A 316 -9.52 6.89 -39.45
CA GLU A 316 -9.73 7.61 -40.70
C GLU A 316 -8.42 8.20 -41.25
N THR A 317 -7.51 8.66 -40.40
CA THR A 317 -6.19 9.14 -40.85
C THR A 317 -5.28 8.01 -41.34
N GLN A 318 -5.40 6.78 -40.81
CA GLN A 318 -4.73 5.59 -41.36
C GLN A 318 -5.22 5.26 -42.78
N LYS A 319 -6.55 5.36 -43.01
CA LYS A 319 -7.15 5.14 -44.34
C LYS A 319 -6.72 6.25 -45.31
N GLU A 320 -6.74 7.50 -44.87
CA GLU A 320 -6.27 8.65 -45.66
C GLU A 320 -4.78 8.54 -46.01
N ARG A 321 -3.93 8.10 -45.08
CA ARG A 321 -2.51 7.79 -45.34
C ARG A 321 -2.36 6.73 -46.43
N GLY A 322 -3.13 5.65 -46.36
CA GLY A 322 -3.11 4.58 -47.37
C GLY A 322 -3.55 5.06 -48.75
N ALA A 323 -4.65 5.81 -48.82
CA ALA A 323 -5.13 6.41 -50.07
C ALA A 323 -4.14 7.43 -50.64
N THR A 324 -3.49 8.23 -49.78
CA THR A 324 -2.43 9.19 -50.15
C THR A 324 -1.21 8.47 -50.72
N ALA A 325 -0.76 7.40 -50.08
CA ALA A 325 0.37 6.59 -50.56
C ALA A 325 0.10 6.02 -51.96
N ALA A 326 -1.11 5.48 -52.18
CA ALA A 326 -1.49 4.93 -53.47
C ALA A 326 -1.68 6.02 -54.55
N TYR A 327 -2.24 7.17 -54.18
CA TYR A 327 -2.40 8.32 -55.08
C TYR A 327 -1.05 8.87 -55.54
N LEU A 328 -0.13 9.15 -54.60
CA LEU A 328 1.22 9.65 -54.94
C LEU A 328 2.07 8.60 -55.65
N GLY A 329 2.03 7.34 -55.20
CA GLY A 329 2.78 6.23 -55.81
C GLY A 329 2.35 5.93 -57.24
N SER A 330 1.08 6.20 -57.59
CA SER A 330 0.56 6.06 -58.95
C SER A 330 0.66 7.35 -59.79
N LYS A 331 1.34 8.39 -59.29
CA LYS A 331 1.41 9.73 -59.91
C LYS A 331 0.04 10.33 -60.22
N GLY A 332 -0.94 10.08 -59.35
CA GLY A 332 -2.31 10.61 -59.44
C GLY A 332 -3.31 9.73 -60.22
N ASN A 333 -2.87 8.59 -60.77
CA ASN A 333 -3.72 7.74 -61.62
C ASN A 333 -4.68 6.84 -60.84
N LYS A 334 -4.27 6.31 -59.67
CA LYS A 334 -5.11 5.48 -58.79
C LYS A 334 -5.63 6.33 -57.62
N PHE A 335 -6.80 5.98 -57.06
CA PHE A 335 -7.42 6.63 -55.88
C PHE A 335 -7.91 8.09 -56.06
N LYS A 336 -7.98 8.62 -57.28
CA LYS A 336 -8.44 10.00 -57.58
C LYS A 336 -9.82 10.36 -57.01
N THR A 337 -10.77 9.43 -57.00
CA THR A 337 -12.13 9.63 -56.43
C THR A 337 -12.24 9.20 -54.96
N LYS A 338 -11.45 8.20 -54.54
CA LYS A 338 -11.48 7.65 -53.16
C LYS A 338 -10.81 8.57 -52.14
N LEU A 339 -9.74 9.27 -52.52
CA LEU A 339 -8.99 10.14 -51.59
C LEU A 339 -9.82 11.33 -51.10
N PRO A 340 -10.56 12.09 -51.95
CA PRO A 340 -11.46 13.13 -51.48
C PRO A 340 -12.55 12.63 -50.52
N MET A 341 -13.20 11.49 -50.83
CA MET A 341 -14.21 10.89 -49.95
C MET A 341 -13.62 10.52 -48.57
N GLN A 342 -12.41 9.95 -48.57
CA GLN A 342 -11.71 9.62 -47.33
C GLN A 342 -11.34 10.86 -46.52
N ARG A 343 -10.93 11.96 -47.18
CA ARG A 343 -10.63 13.22 -46.51
C ARG A 343 -11.85 13.82 -45.81
N GLU A 344 -13.04 13.63 -46.39
CA GLU A 344 -14.29 14.10 -45.78
C GLU A 344 -14.65 13.30 -44.53
N ALA A 345 -14.49 11.97 -44.57
CA ALA A 345 -14.63 11.14 -43.37
C ALA A 345 -13.66 11.56 -42.25
N THR A 346 -12.40 11.85 -42.60
CA THR A 346 -11.42 12.40 -41.65
C THR A 346 -11.83 13.77 -41.11
N ASN A 347 -12.38 14.65 -41.94
CA ASN A 347 -12.85 15.97 -41.52
C ASN A 347 -13.98 15.87 -40.48
N GLN A 348 -14.94 14.98 -40.70
CA GLN A 348 -16.05 14.75 -39.76
C GLN A 348 -15.53 14.33 -38.38
N LYS A 349 -14.61 13.36 -38.31
CA LYS A 349 -14.03 12.91 -37.04
C LYS A 349 -13.15 13.98 -36.38
N ARG A 350 -12.45 14.81 -37.17
CA ARG A 350 -11.73 15.98 -36.65
C ARG A 350 -12.70 16.94 -35.95
N PHE A 351 -13.81 17.30 -36.58
CA PHE A 351 -14.77 18.24 -36.01
C PHE A 351 -15.37 17.71 -34.70
N THR A 352 -15.65 16.40 -34.62
CA THR A 352 -16.07 15.75 -33.36
C THR A 352 -15.04 15.93 -32.25
N LEU A 353 -13.76 15.64 -32.53
CA LEU A 353 -12.68 15.78 -31.55
C LEU A 353 -12.49 17.25 -31.11
N GLU A 354 -12.48 18.19 -32.06
CA GLU A 354 -12.33 19.62 -31.78
C GLU A 354 -13.47 20.14 -30.90
N LYS A 355 -14.72 19.71 -31.15
CA LYS A 355 -15.88 20.06 -30.33
C LYS A 355 -15.73 19.52 -28.90
N LEU A 356 -15.33 18.26 -28.75
CA LEU A 356 -15.12 17.62 -27.44
C LEU A 356 -14.01 18.33 -26.65
N VAL A 357 -12.87 18.61 -27.29
CA VAL A 357 -11.74 19.27 -26.62
C VAL A 357 -12.04 20.75 -26.29
N LYS A 358 -12.86 21.43 -27.09
CA LYS A 358 -13.27 22.82 -26.82
C LYS A 358 -14.20 22.92 -25.61
N ASN A 359 -15.09 21.94 -25.45
CA ASN A 359 -16.04 21.89 -24.32
C ASN A 359 -15.42 21.31 -23.04
N LEU A 360 -14.18 20.83 -23.13
CA LEU A 360 -13.46 20.27 -22.00
C LEU A 360 -13.04 21.38 -21.04
N ASN A 361 -13.38 21.26 -19.76
CA ASN A 361 -12.78 22.10 -18.73
C ASN A 361 -11.32 21.66 -18.53
N LYS A 362 -10.40 22.33 -19.22
CA LYS A 362 -8.98 21.95 -19.27
C LYS A 362 -8.33 21.94 -17.88
N ASP A 363 -8.80 22.78 -16.96
CA ASP A 363 -8.27 22.88 -15.60
C ASP A 363 -8.51 21.61 -14.76
N LEU A 364 -9.39 20.72 -15.21
CA LEU A 364 -9.66 19.43 -14.58
C LEU A 364 -8.65 18.33 -14.93
N TYR A 365 -7.82 18.53 -15.97
CA TYR A 365 -6.90 17.49 -16.45
C TYR A 365 -5.43 17.83 -16.17
N PRO A 366 -4.57 16.84 -15.92
CA PRO A 366 -3.14 17.08 -15.77
C PRO A 366 -2.53 17.82 -16.96
N LEU A 367 -1.56 18.69 -16.69
CA LEU A 367 -0.90 19.52 -17.71
C LEU A 367 -0.31 18.70 -18.86
N TYR A 368 0.14 17.46 -18.61
CA TYR A 368 0.66 16.60 -19.67
C TYR A 368 -0.44 16.14 -20.65
N ILE A 369 -1.65 15.85 -20.16
CA ILE A 369 -2.81 15.51 -21.01
C ILE A 369 -3.22 16.71 -21.85
N GLN A 370 -3.30 17.89 -21.23
CA GLN A 370 -3.62 19.11 -21.95
C GLN A 370 -2.59 19.39 -23.05
N LYS A 371 -1.30 19.26 -22.74
CA LYS A 371 -0.21 19.44 -23.69
C LYS A 371 -0.28 18.44 -24.84
N ASP A 372 -0.54 17.18 -24.54
CA ASP A 372 -0.64 16.13 -25.55
C ASP A 372 -1.86 16.27 -26.45
N LEU A 373 -3.02 16.68 -25.91
CA LEU A 373 -4.21 17.01 -26.69
C LEU A 373 -3.95 18.20 -27.61
N ASN A 374 -3.32 19.26 -27.10
CA ASN A 374 -2.94 20.41 -27.92
C ASN A 374 -1.91 20.01 -29.00
N ALA A 375 -0.93 19.16 -28.67
CA ALA A 375 0.04 18.65 -29.62
C ALA A 375 -0.61 17.77 -30.71
N SER A 376 -1.59 16.94 -30.34
CA SER A 376 -2.40 16.14 -31.26
C SER A 376 -3.17 17.04 -32.23
N ILE A 377 -3.86 18.07 -31.73
CA ILE A 377 -4.59 19.03 -32.57
C ILE A 377 -3.64 19.79 -33.50
N LEU A 378 -2.48 20.21 -33.00
CA LEU A 378 -1.47 20.92 -33.79
C LEU A 378 -0.90 20.04 -34.91
N LYS A 379 -0.49 18.80 -34.60
CA LYS A 379 0.01 17.85 -35.61
C LYS A 379 -1.06 17.53 -36.64
N LEU A 380 -2.31 17.40 -36.22
CA LEU A 380 -3.45 17.21 -37.12
C LEU A 380 -3.55 18.37 -38.11
N LYS A 381 -3.62 19.61 -37.61
CA LYS A 381 -3.69 20.81 -38.47
C LYS A 381 -2.53 20.88 -39.47
N ASN A 382 -1.31 20.62 -39.02
CA ASN A 382 -0.12 20.65 -39.87
C ASN A 382 -0.13 19.56 -40.95
N THR A 383 -0.58 18.36 -40.60
CA THR A 383 -0.64 17.24 -41.56
C THR A 383 -1.71 17.47 -42.61
N LEU A 384 -2.88 17.98 -42.22
CA LEU A 384 -3.96 18.27 -43.15
C LEU A 384 -3.62 19.42 -44.11
N ALA A 385 -2.75 20.36 -43.71
CA ALA A 385 -2.25 21.42 -44.59
C ALA A 385 -1.45 20.88 -45.80
N LEU A 386 -0.90 19.65 -45.70
CA LEU A 386 -0.17 19.02 -46.80
C LEU A 386 -1.08 18.52 -47.93
N ARG A 387 -2.41 18.45 -47.73
CA ARG A 387 -3.37 17.95 -48.74
C ARG A 387 -3.25 18.68 -50.09
N ASN A 388 -3.05 19.99 -50.07
CA ASN A 388 -2.85 20.78 -51.31
C ASN A 388 -1.55 20.39 -52.05
N ASN A 389 -0.48 20.08 -51.31
CA ASN A 389 0.78 19.63 -51.91
C ASN A 389 0.65 18.20 -52.45
N ILE A 390 -0.16 17.36 -51.78
CA ILE A 390 -0.47 16.00 -52.25
C ILE A 390 -1.25 16.07 -53.57
N ASP A 391 -2.25 16.95 -53.68
CA ASP A 391 -3.08 17.09 -54.89
C ASP A 391 -2.27 17.64 -56.08
N LYS A 392 -1.31 18.53 -55.80
CA LYS A 392 -0.36 19.06 -56.78
C LYS A 392 0.80 18.11 -57.11
N LEU A 393 0.87 16.94 -56.47
CA LEU A 393 1.98 15.99 -56.55
C LEU A 393 3.36 16.63 -56.22
N SER A 394 3.36 17.71 -55.43
CA SER A 394 4.56 18.51 -55.13
C SER A 394 5.27 18.08 -53.84
N ILE A 395 4.92 16.91 -53.29
CA ILE A 395 5.50 16.31 -52.10
C ILE A 395 5.82 14.84 -52.38
N SER A 396 6.97 14.37 -51.88
CA SER A 396 7.31 12.96 -52.01
C SER A 396 6.38 12.07 -51.19
N THR A 397 6.10 10.87 -51.72
CA THR A 397 5.32 9.82 -51.04
C THR A 397 5.85 9.55 -49.63
N GLU A 398 7.17 9.51 -49.47
CA GLU A 398 7.83 9.29 -48.18
C GLU A 398 7.53 10.40 -47.17
N LYS A 399 7.67 11.68 -47.57
CA LYS A 399 7.43 12.82 -46.69
C LYS A 399 5.95 12.93 -46.28
N ALA A 400 5.04 12.63 -47.21
CA ALA A 400 3.61 12.58 -46.92
C ALA A 400 3.27 11.47 -45.91
N ILE A 401 3.71 10.23 -46.16
CA ILE A 401 3.48 9.09 -45.27
C ILE A 401 4.11 9.31 -43.89
N SER A 402 5.32 9.88 -43.83
CA SER A 402 6.02 10.20 -42.58
C SER A 402 5.21 11.19 -41.73
N SER A 403 4.61 12.21 -42.35
CA SER A 403 3.79 13.20 -41.66
C SER A 403 2.53 12.59 -41.04
N TYR A 404 1.76 11.80 -41.81
CA TYR A 404 0.61 11.06 -41.25
C TYR A 404 1.02 10.07 -40.16
N THR A 405 2.17 9.41 -40.29
CA THR A 405 2.67 8.45 -39.30
C THR A 405 3.07 9.16 -37.99
N SER A 406 3.71 10.33 -38.08
CA SER A 406 4.06 11.15 -36.90
C SER A 406 2.82 11.71 -36.19
N MET A 407 1.78 12.06 -36.94
CA MET A 407 0.48 12.47 -36.38
C MET A 407 -0.22 11.31 -35.67
N ASN A 408 -0.34 10.14 -36.32
CA ASN A 408 -0.94 8.96 -35.71
C ASN A 408 -0.20 8.51 -34.44
N ALA A 409 1.13 8.58 -34.44
CA ALA A 409 1.93 8.30 -33.25
C ALA A 409 1.62 9.27 -32.09
N GLN A 410 1.32 10.54 -32.38
CA GLN A 410 0.93 11.51 -31.35
C GLN A 410 -0.47 11.21 -30.78
N PHE A 411 -1.42 10.75 -31.60
CA PHE A 411 -2.73 10.32 -31.11
C PHE A 411 -2.59 9.13 -30.17
N LEU A 412 -1.79 8.13 -30.56
CA LEU A 412 -1.51 6.96 -29.72
C LEU A 412 -0.80 7.34 -28.43
N HIS A 413 0.18 8.25 -28.47
CA HIS A 413 0.85 8.77 -27.27
C HIS A 413 -0.16 9.47 -26.33
N THR A 414 -1.09 10.24 -26.90
CA THR A 414 -2.14 10.90 -26.12
C THR A 414 -3.05 9.86 -25.46
N ILE A 415 -3.49 8.83 -26.19
CA ILE A 415 -4.30 7.72 -25.65
C ILE A 415 -3.52 6.96 -24.57
N ALA A 416 -2.22 6.71 -24.75
CA ALA A 416 -1.37 6.06 -23.76
C ALA A 416 -1.29 6.85 -22.46
N ASN A 417 -1.22 8.18 -22.56
CA ASN A 417 -1.21 9.05 -21.39
C ASN A 417 -2.61 9.15 -20.75
N ILE A 418 -3.69 9.09 -21.54
CA ILE A 418 -5.04 8.96 -21.01
C ILE A 418 -5.20 7.65 -20.22
N ALA A 419 -4.61 6.55 -20.68
CA ALA A 419 -4.66 5.25 -19.99
C ALA A 419 -3.97 5.24 -18.61
N LYS A 420 -3.20 6.28 -18.27
CA LYS A 420 -2.54 6.45 -16.96
C LYS A 420 -3.38 7.24 -15.95
N LEU A 421 -4.49 7.85 -16.40
CA LEU A 421 -5.38 8.66 -15.55
C LEU A 421 -6.26 7.86 -14.58
N PRO A 422 -6.83 6.68 -14.94
CA PRO A 422 -7.71 5.96 -14.04
C PRO A 422 -6.97 5.52 -12.78
N LYS A 423 -7.61 5.72 -11.62
CA LYS A 423 -7.08 5.25 -10.32
C LYS A 423 -7.59 3.85 -9.96
N ASN A 424 -8.64 3.38 -10.63
CA ASN A 424 -9.16 2.01 -10.51
C ASN A 424 -8.29 1.07 -11.36
N SER A 425 -7.81 -0.02 -10.76
CA SER A 425 -7.00 -1.04 -11.45
C SER A 425 -7.72 -1.67 -12.63
N ILE A 426 -9.04 -1.84 -12.57
CA ILE A 426 -9.86 -2.43 -13.64
C ILE A 426 -9.89 -1.50 -14.86
N GLU A 427 -10.23 -0.22 -14.66
CA GLU A 427 -10.32 0.77 -15.75
C GLU A 427 -8.94 1.07 -16.36
N ALA A 428 -7.90 1.17 -15.53
CA ALA A 428 -6.53 1.33 -15.99
C ALA A 428 -6.09 0.14 -16.87
N THR A 429 -6.38 -1.08 -16.42
CA THR A 429 -6.06 -2.31 -17.16
C THR A 429 -6.83 -2.37 -18.49
N GLN A 430 -8.11 -1.99 -18.51
CA GLN A 430 -8.92 -1.94 -19.73
C GLN A 430 -8.44 -0.87 -20.72
N LEU A 431 -8.04 0.31 -20.25
CA LEU A 431 -7.48 1.36 -21.10
C LEU A 431 -6.07 1.02 -21.62
N ILE A 432 -5.24 0.35 -20.82
CA ILE A 432 -3.94 -0.21 -21.26
C ILE A 432 -4.17 -1.28 -22.32
N SER A 433 -5.15 -2.17 -22.11
CA SER A 433 -5.57 -3.18 -23.10
C SER A 433 -6.00 -2.51 -24.40
N PHE A 434 -6.87 -1.50 -24.32
CA PHE A 434 -7.31 -0.71 -25.47
C PHE A 434 -6.15 -0.03 -26.21
N TYR A 435 -5.23 0.61 -25.49
CA TYR A 435 -4.02 1.21 -26.07
C TYR A 435 -3.16 0.18 -26.80
N ASN A 436 -2.85 -0.95 -26.16
CA ASN A 436 -2.06 -2.03 -26.76
C ASN A 436 -2.72 -2.56 -28.04
N PHE A 437 -4.04 -2.69 -28.05
CA PHE A 437 -4.80 -3.07 -29.23
C PHE A 437 -4.66 -2.04 -30.36
N LEU A 438 -4.76 -0.74 -30.05
CA LEU A 438 -4.58 0.32 -31.06
C LEU A 438 -3.16 0.37 -31.62
N MET A 439 -2.15 0.10 -30.79
CA MET A 439 -0.76 -0.02 -31.23
C MET A 439 -0.61 -1.16 -32.25
N ASN A 440 -1.17 -2.34 -31.97
CA ASN A 440 -1.24 -3.44 -32.93
C ASN A 440 -1.92 -3.01 -34.25
N LYS A 441 -3.09 -2.36 -34.17
CA LYS A 441 -3.86 -1.90 -35.33
C LYS A 441 -3.06 -0.89 -36.18
N GLU A 442 -2.36 0.05 -35.56
CA GLU A 442 -1.50 1.01 -36.27
C GLU A 442 -0.34 0.32 -36.98
N ARG A 443 0.32 -0.66 -36.35
CA ARG A 443 1.39 -1.41 -37.00
C ARG A 443 0.90 -2.21 -38.20
N ALA A 444 -0.29 -2.81 -38.13
CA ALA A 444 -0.94 -3.42 -39.30
C ALA A 444 -1.22 -2.38 -40.41
N GLY A 445 -1.61 -1.15 -40.04
CA GLY A 445 -1.79 -0.04 -40.97
C GLY A 445 -0.50 0.44 -41.64
N ILE A 446 0.64 0.42 -40.93
CA ILE A 446 1.96 0.75 -41.49
C ILE A 446 2.43 -0.40 -42.39
N GLU A 447 2.26 -1.64 -41.95
CA GLU A 447 2.57 -2.83 -42.74
C GLU A 447 1.81 -2.81 -44.08
N ARG A 448 0.51 -2.49 -44.07
CA ARG A 448 -0.26 -2.31 -45.30
C ARG A 448 0.46 -1.37 -46.26
N ALA A 449 0.86 -0.18 -45.79
CA ALA A 449 1.49 0.82 -46.65
C ALA A 449 2.87 0.37 -47.16
N VAL A 450 3.69 -0.23 -46.29
CA VAL A 450 5.02 -0.74 -46.64
C VAL A 450 4.92 -1.87 -47.65
N MET A 451 4.07 -2.87 -47.40
CA MET A 451 3.95 -4.05 -48.24
C MET A 451 3.21 -3.78 -49.55
N THR A 452 2.27 -2.84 -49.58
CA THR A 452 1.65 -2.38 -50.85
C THR A 452 2.73 -1.84 -51.80
N ASN A 453 3.67 -1.05 -51.28
CA ASN A 453 4.81 -0.56 -52.05
C ASN A 453 5.73 -1.71 -52.50
N VAL A 454 6.12 -2.59 -51.58
CA VAL A 454 6.99 -3.75 -51.88
C VAL A 454 6.40 -4.66 -52.95
N PHE A 455 5.12 -4.99 -52.88
CA PHE A 455 4.45 -5.81 -53.89
C PHE A 455 4.24 -5.06 -55.21
N SER A 456 4.02 -3.74 -55.17
CA SER A 456 3.90 -2.93 -56.41
C SER A 456 5.21 -2.87 -57.22
N VAL A 457 6.36 -2.83 -56.53
CA VAL A 457 7.69 -2.87 -57.16
C VAL A 457 8.21 -4.31 -57.29
N ASN A 458 7.46 -5.29 -56.76
CA ASN A 458 7.77 -6.71 -56.67
C ASN A 458 9.19 -7.01 -56.12
N LYS A 459 9.69 -6.15 -55.22
CA LYS A 459 11.03 -6.21 -54.63
C LYS A 459 11.10 -5.44 -53.30
N PHE A 460 11.80 -5.97 -52.29
CA PHE A 460 12.24 -5.22 -51.11
C PHE A 460 13.40 -4.28 -51.47
N SER A 461 13.21 -2.96 -51.39
CA SER A 461 14.30 -1.99 -51.57
C SER A 461 14.89 -1.54 -50.22
N GLY A 462 16.22 -1.37 -50.17
CA GLY A 462 16.92 -0.87 -48.98
C GLY A 462 16.61 -1.67 -47.71
N ASN A 463 16.28 -0.96 -46.62
CA ASN A 463 16.00 -1.55 -45.30
C ASN A 463 14.54 -2.03 -45.10
N LEU A 464 13.74 -2.14 -46.17
CA LEU A 464 12.31 -2.42 -46.05
C LEU A 464 12.00 -3.84 -45.55
N LYS A 465 12.87 -4.83 -45.80
CA LYS A 465 12.71 -6.20 -45.26
C LYS A 465 12.78 -6.19 -43.74
N ASN A 466 13.82 -5.60 -43.15
CA ASN A 466 13.94 -5.47 -41.70
C ASN A 466 12.80 -4.64 -41.09
N ARG A 467 12.38 -3.58 -41.78
CA ARG A 467 11.21 -2.79 -41.36
C ARG A 467 9.93 -3.64 -41.34
N PHE A 468 9.70 -4.48 -42.34
CA PHE A 468 8.58 -5.43 -42.35
C PHE A 468 8.67 -6.44 -41.20
N LEU A 469 9.84 -7.06 -40.99
CA LEU A 469 10.06 -7.99 -39.88
C LEU A 469 9.73 -7.33 -38.53
N ASN A 470 10.28 -6.14 -38.27
CA ASN A 470 10.04 -5.40 -37.04
C ASN A 470 8.54 -5.07 -36.87
N LEU A 471 7.84 -4.66 -37.93
CA LEU A 471 6.42 -4.35 -37.86
C LEU A 471 5.56 -5.57 -37.50
N VAL A 472 5.91 -6.76 -37.99
CA VAL A 472 5.17 -7.98 -37.64
C VAL A 472 5.50 -8.42 -36.20
N THR A 473 6.76 -8.32 -35.78
CA THR A 473 7.16 -8.60 -34.39
C THR A 473 6.48 -7.65 -33.41
N GLU A 474 6.50 -6.35 -33.67
CA GLU A 474 5.82 -5.34 -32.85
C GLU A 474 4.31 -5.61 -32.76
N GLN A 475 3.66 -6.01 -33.86
CA GLN A 475 2.26 -6.44 -33.84
C GLN A 475 2.03 -7.60 -32.87
N ASN A 476 2.89 -8.62 -32.93
CA ASN A 476 2.78 -9.80 -32.08
C ASN A 476 2.99 -9.46 -30.59
N THR A 477 3.94 -8.58 -30.27
CA THR A 477 4.17 -8.11 -28.90
C THR A 477 2.97 -7.32 -28.36
N PHE A 478 2.41 -6.41 -29.16
CA PHE A 478 1.26 -5.61 -28.74
C PHE A 478 0.00 -6.45 -28.58
N ILE A 479 -0.21 -7.47 -29.44
CA ILE A 479 -1.38 -8.36 -29.26
C ILE A 479 -1.23 -9.27 -28.04
N GLN A 480 -0.03 -9.77 -27.74
CA GLN A 480 0.21 -10.52 -26.50
C GLN A 480 -0.04 -9.64 -25.27
N SER A 481 0.45 -8.39 -25.28
CA SER A 481 0.21 -7.43 -24.19
C SER A 481 -1.28 -7.07 -24.05
N PHE A 482 -2.01 -6.95 -25.16
CA PHE A 482 -3.46 -6.79 -25.18
C PHE A 482 -4.17 -8.01 -24.57
N LEU A 483 -3.85 -9.22 -25.02
CA LEU A 483 -4.47 -10.45 -24.52
C LEU A 483 -4.12 -10.73 -23.05
N ALA A 484 -2.96 -10.29 -22.57
CA ALA A 484 -2.58 -10.40 -21.16
C ALA A 484 -3.37 -9.44 -20.24
N SER A 485 -3.81 -8.30 -20.78
CA SER A 485 -4.55 -7.27 -20.03
C SER A 485 -6.05 -7.25 -20.30
N ALA A 486 -6.52 -7.91 -21.36
CA ALA A 486 -7.94 -7.99 -21.70
C ALA A 486 -8.71 -8.92 -20.74
N ASN A 487 -9.98 -8.61 -20.48
CA ASN A 487 -10.89 -9.54 -19.79
C ASN A 487 -11.34 -10.68 -20.72
N GLU A 488 -11.87 -11.77 -20.14
CA GLU A 488 -12.23 -12.97 -20.92
C GLU A 488 -13.27 -12.70 -22.02
N GLN A 489 -14.28 -11.87 -21.75
CA GLN A 489 -15.27 -11.47 -22.76
C GLN A 489 -14.62 -10.77 -23.96
N THR A 490 -13.62 -9.92 -23.70
CA THR A 490 -12.87 -9.21 -24.74
C THR A 490 -11.96 -10.16 -25.54
N LYS A 491 -11.29 -11.10 -24.86
CA LYS A 491 -10.46 -12.12 -25.54
C LYS A 491 -11.30 -12.98 -26.47
N ASP A 492 -12.46 -13.43 -26.01
CA ASP A 492 -13.39 -14.24 -26.80
C ASP A 492 -13.92 -13.46 -28.01
N PHE A 493 -14.34 -12.20 -27.82
CA PHE A 493 -14.78 -11.34 -28.92
C PHE A 493 -13.67 -11.12 -29.96
N TYR A 494 -12.44 -10.85 -29.52
CA TYR A 494 -11.27 -10.72 -30.39
C TYR A 494 -11.03 -12.02 -31.18
N ASN A 495 -10.95 -13.16 -30.50
CA ASN A 495 -10.66 -14.46 -31.10
C ASN A 495 -11.75 -14.91 -32.08
N LYS A 496 -13.02 -14.59 -31.83
CA LYS A 496 -14.13 -14.86 -32.76
C LYS A 496 -14.08 -13.94 -33.98
N THR A 497 -13.70 -12.67 -33.78
CA THR A 497 -13.69 -11.65 -34.85
C THR A 497 -12.49 -11.80 -35.79
N LEU A 498 -11.33 -12.21 -35.28
CA LEU A 498 -10.08 -12.33 -36.05
C LEU A 498 -9.86 -13.75 -36.61
N LYS A 499 -10.93 -14.33 -37.20
CA LYS A 499 -10.91 -15.63 -37.88
C LYS A 499 -11.51 -15.51 -39.28
N GLY A 500 -11.08 -16.38 -40.19
CA GLY A 500 -11.65 -16.54 -41.52
C GLY A 500 -10.67 -16.26 -42.65
N LYS A 501 -11.16 -16.52 -43.88
CA LYS A 501 -10.36 -16.57 -45.11
C LYS A 501 -9.48 -15.33 -45.33
N ASP A 502 -9.96 -14.15 -44.95
CA ASP A 502 -9.22 -12.91 -45.15
C ASP A 502 -7.98 -12.80 -44.25
N ILE A 503 -8.05 -13.33 -43.02
CA ILE A 503 -6.93 -13.37 -42.08
C ILE A 503 -5.90 -14.40 -42.54
N ASP A 504 -6.38 -15.58 -42.94
CA ASP A 504 -5.54 -16.67 -43.43
C ASP A 504 -4.76 -16.25 -44.69
N GLU A 505 -5.42 -15.53 -45.60
CA GLU A 505 -4.79 -15.05 -46.83
C GLU A 505 -3.75 -13.95 -46.58
N VAL A 506 -3.99 -13.05 -45.62
CA VAL A 506 -2.96 -12.10 -45.16
C VAL A 506 -1.76 -12.84 -44.57
N ASN A 507 -1.99 -13.87 -43.75
CA ASN A 507 -0.92 -14.65 -43.15
C ASN A 507 -0.14 -15.47 -44.20
N ARG A 508 -0.82 -16.01 -45.22
CA ARG A 508 -0.19 -16.67 -46.37
C ARG A 508 0.73 -15.71 -47.13
N MET A 509 0.26 -14.51 -47.45
CA MET A 509 1.06 -13.49 -48.12
C MET A 509 2.24 -12.99 -47.27
N ARG A 510 2.05 -12.86 -45.94
CA ARG A 510 3.15 -12.58 -45.01
C ARG A 510 4.19 -13.69 -45.05
N LYS A 511 3.78 -14.96 -45.01
CA LYS A 511 4.68 -16.12 -45.05
C LYS A 511 5.53 -16.12 -46.32
N ILE A 512 4.92 -15.88 -47.48
CA ILE A 512 5.65 -15.72 -48.76
C ILE A 512 6.68 -14.59 -48.67
N ALA A 513 6.31 -13.44 -48.09
CA ALA A 513 7.24 -12.32 -47.92
C ALA A 513 8.37 -12.61 -46.91
N PHE A 514 8.13 -13.42 -45.88
CA PHE A 514 9.14 -13.89 -44.93
C PHE A 514 10.14 -14.86 -45.59
N GLU A 515 9.63 -15.82 -46.36
CA GLU A 515 10.39 -16.94 -46.96
C GLU A 515 11.07 -16.57 -48.29
N ALA A 516 10.81 -15.39 -48.83
CA ALA A 516 11.47 -14.91 -50.04
C ALA A 516 13.00 -14.76 -49.82
N ASN A 517 13.75 -15.72 -50.39
CA ASN A 517 15.21 -15.75 -50.43
C ASN A 517 15.80 -14.76 -51.43
N THR A 518 15.05 -14.42 -52.49
CA THR A 518 15.38 -13.36 -53.44
C THR A 518 14.76 -12.04 -52.99
N ILE A 519 15.45 -10.93 -53.24
CA ILE A 519 15.00 -9.58 -52.86
C ILE A 519 13.66 -9.21 -53.56
N GLY A 520 13.11 -10.01 -54.48
CA GLY A 520 11.79 -9.84 -55.11
C GLY A 520 11.18 -11.14 -55.66
N GLY A 521 10.08 -11.04 -56.39
CA GLY A 521 9.42 -12.19 -57.05
C GLY A 521 8.29 -12.85 -56.25
N PHE A 522 7.49 -12.07 -55.53
CA PHE A 522 6.46 -12.59 -54.61
C PHE A 522 5.24 -13.18 -55.31
N GLY A 523 4.96 -12.78 -56.56
CA GLY A 523 3.76 -13.21 -57.29
C GLY A 523 2.45 -12.71 -56.68
N ILE A 524 2.50 -11.68 -55.83
CA ILE A 524 1.35 -11.12 -55.12
C ILE A 524 0.98 -9.78 -55.76
N ASP A 525 -0.26 -9.65 -56.21
CA ASP A 525 -0.79 -8.38 -56.70
C ASP A 525 -0.94 -7.37 -55.56
N SER A 526 -0.48 -6.14 -55.79
CA SER A 526 -0.46 -5.07 -54.78
C SER A 526 -1.87 -4.61 -54.40
N ASP A 527 -2.81 -4.56 -55.36
CA ASP A 527 -4.19 -4.16 -55.10
C ASP A 527 -4.94 -5.28 -54.33
N TYR A 528 -4.63 -6.55 -54.62
CA TYR A 528 -5.13 -7.70 -53.89
C TYR A 528 -4.62 -7.73 -52.44
N TRP A 529 -3.32 -7.57 -52.20
CA TRP A 529 -2.77 -7.42 -50.85
C TRP A 529 -3.47 -6.27 -50.10
N PHE A 530 -3.56 -5.10 -50.74
CA PHE A 530 -4.20 -3.92 -50.15
C PHE A 530 -5.64 -4.19 -49.74
N LYS A 531 -6.40 -4.94 -50.54
CA LYS A 531 -7.78 -5.36 -50.22
C LYS A 531 -7.81 -6.29 -48.99
N MET A 532 -7.04 -7.37 -48.99
CA MET A 532 -7.09 -8.38 -47.91
C MET A 532 -6.62 -7.81 -46.57
N ILE A 533 -5.51 -7.05 -46.56
CA ILE A 533 -5.03 -6.41 -45.33
C ILE A 533 -5.99 -5.31 -44.85
N SER A 534 -6.72 -4.65 -45.75
CA SER A 534 -7.77 -3.70 -45.36
C SER A 534 -8.98 -4.40 -44.74
N ASN A 535 -9.36 -5.59 -45.21
CA ASN A 535 -10.40 -6.41 -44.57
C ASN A 535 -10.00 -6.82 -43.16
N LYS A 536 -8.75 -7.26 -42.96
CA LYS A 536 -8.19 -7.53 -41.61
C LYS A 536 -8.26 -6.30 -40.71
N ILE A 537 -7.86 -5.12 -41.21
CA ILE A 537 -7.92 -3.87 -40.43
C ILE A 537 -9.38 -3.49 -40.10
N ASN A 538 -10.35 -3.78 -40.96
CA ASN A 538 -11.76 -3.56 -40.67
C ASN A 538 -12.29 -4.51 -39.58
N LEU A 539 -11.82 -5.76 -39.53
CA LEU A 539 -12.11 -6.67 -38.42
C LEU A 539 -11.47 -6.18 -37.12
N LEU A 540 -10.23 -5.69 -37.17
CA LEU A 540 -9.60 -5.02 -36.03
C LEU A 540 -10.39 -3.75 -35.62
N LYS A 541 -11.01 -3.03 -36.56
CA LYS A 541 -11.87 -1.88 -36.25
C LYS A 541 -13.10 -2.30 -35.46
N LYS A 542 -13.74 -3.42 -35.80
CA LYS A 542 -14.87 -3.95 -35.01
C LYS A 542 -14.48 -4.24 -33.55
N VAL A 543 -13.29 -4.77 -33.33
CA VAL A 543 -12.77 -5.00 -31.97
C VAL A 543 -12.45 -3.67 -31.26
N ASP A 544 -11.84 -2.71 -31.94
CA ASP A 544 -11.63 -1.35 -31.42
C ASP A 544 -12.96 -0.68 -31.01
N ASP A 545 -14.00 -0.76 -31.83
CA ASP A 545 -15.33 -0.23 -31.49
C ASP A 545 -15.95 -0.94 -30.28
N TYR A 546 -15.83 -2.26 -30.21
CA TYR A 546 -16.29 -3.04 -29.06
C TYR A 546 -15.58 -2.63 -27.76
N LEU A 547 -14.25 -2.52 -27.80
CA LEU A 547 -13.44 -2.07 -26.66
C LEU A 547 -13.82 -0.67 -26.22
N ALA A 548 -13.93 0.27 -27.16
CA ALA A 548 -14.26 1.65 -26.87
C ALA A 548 -15.66 1.82 -26.25
N ASN A 549 -16.64 1.06 -26.74
CA ASN A 549 -18.01 1.12 -26.20
C ASN A 549 -18.09 0.49 -24.80
N ASN A 550 -17.38 -0.62 -24.55
CA ASN A 550 -17.34 -1.23 -23.23
C ASN A 550 -16.64 -0.35 -22.18
N LEU A 551 -15.62 0.41 -22.58
CA LEU A 551 -14.97 1.38 -21.69
C LEU A 551 -15.93 2.47 -21.19
N ILE A 552 -16.86 2.92 -22.04
CA ILE A 552 -17.90 3.90 -21.66
C ILE A 552 -18.94 3.23 -20.77
N LYS A 553 -19.44 2.07 -21.18
CA LYS A 553 -20.46 1.32 -20.45
C LYS A 553 -20.02 0.99 -19.01
N ASN A 554 -18.79 0.51 -18.82
CA ASN A 554 -18.25 0.22 -17.48
C ASN A 554 -18.09 1.49 -16.62
N SER A 555 -17.75 2.63 -17.24
CA SER A 555 -17.60 3.92 -16.55
C SER A 555 -18.95 4.53 -16.14
N GLU A 556 -20.04 4.18 -16.84
CA GLU A 556 -21.42 4.52 -16.47
C GLU A 556 -21.97 3.55 -15.41
N GLU A 557 -21.68 2.25 -15.55
CA GLU A 557 -22.18 1.20 -14.66
C GLU A 557 -21.60 1.29 -13.23
N LEU A 558 -20.33 1.63 -13.02
CA LEU A 558 -19.72 1.72 -11.68
C LEU A 558 -20.38 2.75 -10.74
N SER A 559 -21.00 3.81 -11.28
CA SER A 559 -21.73 4.80 -10.48
C SER A 559 -23.17 4.36 -10.18
N ILE A 560 -23.79 3.66 -11.13
CA ILE A 560 -25.17 3.16 -11.04
C ILE A 560 -25.22 1.88 -10.20
N GLU A 561 -24.18 1.06 -10.26
CA GLU A 561 -24.04 -0.18 -9.50
C GLU A 561 -23.87 0.09 -8.00
N ALA A 562 -23.12 1.13 -7.62
CA ALA A 562 -23.06 1.56 -6.23
C ALA A 562 -24.41 2.06 -5.68
N GLU A 563 -25.23 2.71 -6.52
CA GLU A 563 -26.58 3.17 -6.16
C GLU A 563 -27.57 2.00 -6.08
N ASN A 564 -27.50 1.07 -7.04
CA ASN A 564 -28.33 -0.13 -7.10
C ASN A 564 -27.97 -1.14 -6.01
N GLU A 565 -26.70 -1.30 -5.64
CA GLU A 565 -26.29 -2.12 -4.49
C GLU A 565 -26.86 -1.54 -3.20
N MET A 566 -26.79 -0.22 -3.01
CA MET A 566 -27.38 0.45 -1.85
C MET A 566 -28.89 0.20 -1.78
N LEU A 567 -29.60 0.34 -2.91
CA LEU A 567 -31.04 0.09 -2.99
C LEU A 567 -31.39 -1.39 -2.78
N PHE A 568 -30.58 -2.30 -3.35
CA PHE A 568 -30.74 -3.75 -3.23
C PHE A 568 -30.61 -4.21 -1.77
N TYR A 569 -29.59 -3.75 -1.03
CA TYR A 569 -29.43 -4.13 0.38
C TYR A 569 -30.53 -3.55 1.28
N LEU A 570 -31.05 -2.36 0.96
CA LEU A 570 -32.22 -1.78 1.64
C LEU A 570 -33.48 -2.64 1.43
N VAL A 571 -33.76 -3.01 0.18
CA VAL A 571 -34.92 -3.85 -0.18
C VAL A 571 -34.78 -5.26 0.39
N LEU A 572 -33.61 -5.89 0.29
CA LEU A 572 -33.34 -7.22 0.83
C LEU A 572 -33.54 -7.25 2.36
N SER A 573 -33.06 -6.23 3.07
CA SER A 573 -33.26 -6.09 4.52
C SER A 573 -34.74 -5.96 4.88
N PHE A 574 -35.51 -5.23 4.07
CA PHE A 574 -36.95 -5.08 4.26
C PHE A 574 -37.72 -6.38 4.00
N ILE A 575 -37.34 -7.16 2.98
CA ILE A 575 -37.94 -8.48 2.69
C ILE A 575 -37.66 -9.47 3.82
N ILE A 576 -36.42 -9.55 4.31
CA ILE A 576 -36.04 -10.43 5.42
C ILE A 576 -36.87 -10.11 6.67
N LEU A 577 -37.10 -8.82 6.96
CA LEU A 577 -37.93 -8.38 8.07
C LEU A 577 -39.39 -8.89 7.93
N ILE A 578 -39.99 -8.75 6.75
CA ILE A 578 -41.36 -9.21 6.47
C ILE A 578 -41.48 -10.74 6.62
N VAL A 579 -40.55 -11.50 6.04
CA VAL A 579 -40.56 -12.97 6.11
C VAL A 579 -40.47 -13.44 7.57
N THR A 580 -39.61 -12.79 8.36
CA THR A 580 -39.42 -13.11 9.78
C THR A 580 -40.71 -12.85 10.59
N LEU A 581 -41.41 -11.74 10.30
CA LEU A 581 -42.69 -11.40 10.95
C LEU A 581 -43.82 -12.38 10.57
N ILE A 582 -43.88 -12.81 9.31
CA ILE A 582 -44.87 -13.80 8.85
C ILE A 582 -44.61 -15.17 9.50
N PHE A 583 -43.36 -15.62 9.54
CA PHE A 583 -42.99 -16.89 10.16
C PHE A 583 -43.31 -16.90 11.67
N ALA A 584 -42.99 -15.80 12.36
CA ALA A 584 -43.35 -15.61 13.77
C ALA A 584 -44.86 -15.74 14.01
N GLN A 585 -45.67 -15.11 13.14
CA GLN A 585 -47.13 -15.14 13.27
C GLN A 585 -47.70 -16.56 13.05
N LEU A 586 -47.14 -17.34 12.11
CA LEU A 586 -47.55 -18.72 11.86
C LEU A 586 -47.27 -19.63 13.07
N VAL A 587 -46.10 -19.51 13.68
CA VAL A 587 -45.72 -20.32 14.86
C VAL A 587 -46.63 -20.02 16.06
N VAL A 588 -46.91 -18.73 16.32
CA VAL A 588 -47.78 -18.31 17.44
C VAL A 588 -49.22 -18.83 17.26
N ASN A 589 -49.77 -18.74 16.05
CA ASN A 589 -51.13 -19.21 15.76
C ASN A 589 -51.28 -20.72 15.93
N ASN A 590 -50.29 -21.51 15.51
CA ASN A 590 -50.31 -22.97 15.64
C ASN A 590 -50.26 -23.45 17.11
N LEU A 591 -49.51 -22.74 17.95
CA LEU A 591 -49.41 -23.05 19.39
C LEU A 591 -50.71 -22.71 20.15
N LEU A 592 -51.36 -21.58 19.85
CA LEU A 592 -52.58 -21.15 20.52
C LEU A 592 -53.81 -22.03 20.21
N TYR A 593 -53.88 -22.62 19.01
CA TYR A 593 -54.96 -23.54 18.63
C TYR A 593 -54.97 -24.82 19.48
N GLY A 594 -53.80 -25.43 19.72
CA GLY A 594 -53.71 -26.69 20.49
C GLY A 594 -54.09 -26.57 21.97
N ILE A 595 -53.77 -25.43 22.60
CA ILE A 595 -54.04 -25.21 24.03
C ILE A 595 -55.53 -24.96 24.31
N ARG A 596 -56.21 -24.20 23.43
CA ARG A 596 -57.65 -23.88 23.62
C ARG A 596 -58.55 -25.12 23.52
N THR A 597 -58.23 -26.07 22.64
CA THR A 597 -59.06 -27.27 22.46
C THR A 597 -58.96 -28.24 23.65
N LEU A 598 -57.81 -28.31 24.32
CA LEU A 598 -57.63 -29.07 25.56
C LEU A 598 -58.41 -28.46 26.74
N GLU A 599 -58.40 -27.13 26.87
CA GLU A 599 -59.13 -26.40 27.91
C GLU A 599 -60.64 -26.68 27.85
N VAL A 600 -61.21 -26.68 26.65
CA VAL A 600 -62.65 -26.98 26.44
C VAL A 600 -62.99 -28.42 26.82
N GLY A 601 -62.16 -29.38 26.40
CA GLY A 601 -62.40 -30.81 26.66
C GLY A 601 -62.32 -31.21 28.13
N VAL A 602 -61.38 -30.62 28.88
CA VAL A 602 -61.22 -30.88 30.32
C VAL A 602 -62.37 -30.29 31.14
N ASN A 603 -62.86 -29.11 30.76
CA ASN A 603 -63.99 -28.47 31.46
C ASN A 603 -65.30 -29.27 31.31
N ASP A 604 -65.53 -29.94 30.17
CA ASP A 604 -66.73 -30.76 29.98
C ASP A 604 -66.69 -32.09 30.77
N PHE A 605 -65.50 -32.66 30.99
CA PHE A 605 -65.33 -33.81 31.88
C PHE A 605 -65.63 -33.46 33.35
N PHE A 606 -65.20 -32.28 33.82
CA PHE A 606 -65.52 -31.84 35.18
C PHE A 606 -67.01 -31.63 35.41
N ARG A 607 -67.77 -31.21 34.39
CA ARG A 607 -69.23 -31.10 34.46
C ARG A 607 -69.93 -32.47 34.61
N PHE A 608 -69.39 -33.53 34.03
CA PHE A 608 -69.88 -34.90 34.20
C PHE A 608 -69.58 -35.47 35.59
N LEU A 609 -68.36 -35.24 36.11
CA LEU A 609 -67.98 -35.63 37.48
C LEU A 609 -68.81 -34.92 38.55
N ASN A 610 -69.10 -33.63 38.34
CA ASN A 610 -69.94 -32.82 39.23
C ASN A 610 -71.45 -33.08 39.07
N LYS A 611 -71.83 -34.06 38.22
CA LYS A 611 -73.22 -34.44 37.91
C LYS A 611 -74.08 -33.34 37.27
N GLU A 612 -73.44 -32.32 36.71
CA GLU A 612 -74.11 -31.23 35.99
C GLU A 612 -74.55 -31.66 34.59
N THR A 613 -73.90 -32.70 34.04
CA THR A 613 -74.28 -33.37 32.80
C THR A 613 -74.36 -34.88 33.01
N LYS A 614 -75.28 -35.55 32.31
CA LYS A 614 -75.48 -37.02 32.41
C LYS A 614 -74.56 -37.84 31.50
N GLU A 615 -73.88 -37.15 30.58
CA GLU A 615 -72.97 -37.72 29.59
C GLU A 615 -71.77 -36.78 29.41
N VAL A 616 -70.66 -37.35 28.94
CA VAL A 616 -69.36 -36.69 28.78
C VAL A 616 -68.85 -36.91 27.36
N VAL A 617 -68.31 -35.86 26.74
CA VAL A 617 -67.79 -35.85 25.35
C VAL A 617 -66.26 -36.00 25.36
N LEU A 618 -65.71 -36.81 24.47
CA LEU A 618 -64.26 -37.04 24.35
C LEU A 618 -63.56 -35.94 23.55
N ILE A 619 -62.31 -35.64 23.90
CA ILE A 619 -61.46 -34.61 23.28
C ILE A 619 -60.91 -35.10 21.93
N ASP A 620 -61.28 -34.49 20.79
CA ASP A 620 -60.76 -34.84 19.44
C ASP A 620 -59.59 -33.90 19.02
N LEU A 621 -58.35 -34.37 19.17
CA LEU A 621 -57.13 -33.61 18.86
C LEU A 621 -56.06 -34.48 18.17
N LYS A 622 -55.98 -34.46 16.84
CA LYS A 622 -55.04 -35.28 16.03
C LYS A 622 -53.66 -34.62 15.88
N ARG A 623 -52.89 -34.50 16.97
CA ARG A 623 -51.49 -34.03 16.95
C ARG A 623 -50.53 -35.13 17.44
N LYS A 624 -49.29 -35.13 16.97
CA LYS A 624 -48.21 -36.07 17.38
C LYS A 624 -47.20 -35.46 18.36
N ASP A 625 -47.44 -34.24 18.82
CA ASP A 625 -46.61 -33.57 19.81
C ASP A 625 -47.15 -33.81 21.23
N LEU A 626 -46.47 -33.24 22.24
CA LEU A 626 -46.81 -33.41 23.65
C LEU A 626 -48.27 -33.00 23.98
N ILE A 627 -48.88 -32.10 23.21
CA ILE A 627 -50.26 -31.65 23.39
C ILE A 627 -51.26 -32.72 22.92
N GLY A 628 -50.96 -33.45 21.83
CA GLY A 628 -51.77 -34.58 21.36
C GLY A 628 -51.75 -35.77 22.32
N SER A 629 -50.58 -36.12 22.87
CA SER A 629 -50.44 -37.22 23.83
C SER A 629 -51.20 -36.97 25.14
N MET A 630 -51.37 -35.70 25.55
CA MET A 630 -52.17 -35.33 26.72
C MET A 630 -53.68 -35.55 26.50
N ALA A 631 -54.22 -35.28 25.30
CA ALA A 631 -55.64 -35.47 25.01
C ALA A 631 -56.06 -36.95 25.00
N GLU A 632 -55.17 -37.83 24.53
CA GLU A 632 -55.41 -39.29 24.44
C GLU A 632 -55.53 -39.94 25.83
N LYS A 633 -54.63 -39.61 26.76
CA LYS A 633 -54.65 -40.10 28.16
C LYS A 633 -55.84 -39.61 28.99
N ILE A 634 -56.40 -38.45 28.64
CA ILE A 634 -57.55 -37.88 29.35
C ILE A 634 -58.82 -38.67 28.97
N ASN A 635 -59.04 -38.98 27.69
CA ASN A 635 -60.22 -39.71 27.20
C ASN A 635 -60.36 -41.14 27.77
N GLU A 636 -59.24 -41.81 28.02
CA GLU A 636 -59.22 -43.18 28.58
C GLU A 636 -59.78 -43.23 30.01
N ASN A 637 -59.49 -42.23 30.84
CA ASN A 637 -59.91 -42.17 32.25
C ASN A 637 -61.40 -41.82 32.45
N ILE A 638 -62.01 -41.17 31.47
CA ILE A 638 -63.43 -40.76 31.50
C ILE A 638 -64.37 -41.97 31.45
N THR A 639 -63.99 -43.00 30.70
CA THR A 639 -64.83 -44.16 30.38
C THR A 639 -64.91 -45.16 31.55
N ASN A 640 -63.81 -45.36 32.26
CA ASN A 640 -63.70 -46.33 33.37
C ASN A 640 -64.46 -45.90 34.65
N THR A 641 -64.72 -44.61 34.83
CA THR A 641 -65.28 -44.05 36.07
C THR A 641 -66.82 -44.21 36.16
N LYS A 642 -67.52 -44.55 35.07
CA LYS A 642 -69.00 -44.57 34.98
C LYS A 642 -69.65 -45.87 35.48
N GLU A 643 -69.02 -47.02 35.31
CA GLU A 643 -69.61 -48.34 35.58
C GLU A 643 -69.49 -48.80 37.04
N ILE A 644 -68.55 -48.23 37.81
CA ILE A 644 -68.20 -48.70 39.17
C ILE A 644 -69.16 -48.12 40.26
N ILE A 645 -69.75 -46.94 40.03
CA ILE A 645 -70.40 -46.13 41.08
C ILE A 645 -71.73 -46.72 41.64
N LEU A 646 -72.41 -47.63 40.95
CA LEU A 646 -73.76 -48.09 41.33
C LEU A 646 -73.82 -49.38 42.17
N ASP A 647 -72.77 -50.19 42.17
CA ASP A 647 -72.73 -51.48 42.89
C ASP A 647 -72.05 -51.37 44.26
N ASP A 648 -71.21 -50.34 44.46
CA ASP A 648 -70.37 -50.15 45.64
C ASP A 648 -71.16 -49.77 46.92
N MET A 649 -72.32 -49.12 46.80
CA MET A 649 -72.97 -48.47 47.95
C MET A 649 -73.41 -49.43 49.09
N LYS A 650 -73.56 -50.74 48.85
CA LYS A 650 -73.98 -51.71 49.88
C LYS A 650 -72.85 -52.57 50.46
N PHE A 651 -71.71 -52.70 49.80
CA PHE A 651 -70.52 -53.36 50.34
C PHE A 651 -69.68 -52.40 51.21
N MET A 652 -69.73 -51.10 50.90
CA MET A 652 -68.98 -50.05 51.57
C MET A 652 -69.26 -49.91 53.07
N GLU A 653 -70.43 -50.32 53.57
CA GLU A 653 -70.75 -50.27 55.00
C GLU A 653 -69.98 -51.32 55.82
N LYS A 654 -69.69 -52.50 55.23
CA LYS A 654 -68.89 -53.57 55.86
C LYS A 654 -67.38 -53.39 55.65
N VAL A 655 -67.00 -52.70 54.57
CA VAL A 655 -65.62 -52.25 54.34
C VAL A 655 -65.21 -51.15 55.31
N LYS A 656 -66.12 -50.24 55.69
CA LYS A 656 -65.86 -49.13 56.63
C LYS A 656 -65.19 -49.57 57.93
N ASP A 657 -65.50 -50.78 58.42
CA ASP A 657 -64.98 -51.33 59.67
C ASP A 657 -63.52 -51.83 59.54
N ILE A 658 -63.16 -52.50 58.44
CA ILE A 658 -61.77 -52.88 58.11
C ILE A 658 -60.95 -51.66 57.69
N VAL A 659 -61.56 -50.72 56.96
CA VAL A 659 -60.95 -49.45 56.59
C VAL A 659 -60.66 -48.60 57.82
N SER A 660 -61.44 -48.67 58.90
CA SER A 660 -61.09 -47.96 60.15
C SER A 660 -59.87 -48.55 60.86
N GLN A 661 -59.58 -49.84 60.74
CA GLN A 661 -58.36 -50.46 61.28
C GLN A 661 -57.14 -50.14 60.40
N ILE A 662 -57.32 -50.09 59.07
CA ILE A 662 -56.31 -49.59 58.13
C ILE A 662 -56.06 -48.08 58.35
N LYS A 663 -57.09 -47.30 58.71
CA LYS A 663 -57.03 -45.86 59.04
C LYS A 663 -56.10 -45.58 60.22
N ASP A 664 -55.98 -46.51 61.15
CA ASP A 664 -55.12 -46.39 62.33
C ASP A 664 -53.71 -47.01 62.08
N GLY A 665 -53.42 -47.43 60.85
CA GLY A 665 -52.08 -47.81 60.35
C GLY A 665 -51.71 -49.29 60.43
N ASN A 666 -52.63 -50.17 60.86
CA ASN A 666 -52.36 -51.59 61.07
C ASN A 666 -52.96 -52.48 59.96
N LEU A 667 -52.10 -53.13 59.15
CA LEU A 667 -52.50 -53.94 57.99
C LEU A 667 -52.72 -55.45 58.30
N SER A 668 -52.73 -55.85 59.57
CA SER A 668 -52.78 -57.27 59.98
C SER A 668 -54.19 -57.90 60.04
N LYS A 669 -55.29 -57.12 59.95
CA LYS A 669 -56.69 -57.60 60.09
C LYS A 669 -57.31 -58.07 58.76
N ARG A 670 -58.39 -58.87 58.78
CA ARG A 670 -59.02 -59.48 57.56
C ARG A 670 -60.57 -59.38 57.55
N LEU A 671 -61.16 -59.27 56.36
CA LEU A 671 -62.58 -58.94 56.09
C LEU A 671 -63.43 -60.20 55.86
N ASN A 672 -64.56 -60.35 56.57
CA ASN A 672 -65.36 -61.60 56.61
C ASN A 672 -66.86 -61.40 56.26
N TYR A 673 -67.17 -60.77 55.11
CA TYR A 673 -68.54 -60.50 54.60
C TYR A 673 -68.73 -60.99 53.15
N HIS A 674 -69.96 -61.30 52.69
CA HIS A 674 -70.24 -61.94 51.38
C HIS A 674 -71.18 -61.10 50.48
N PRO A 675 -70.64 -60.33 49.52
CA PRO A 675 -71.43 -59.50 48.60
C PRO A 675 -71.85 -60.22 47.30
N LYS A 676 -72.76 -59.58 46.53
CA LYS A 676 -73.47 -60.19 45.38
C LYS A 676 -72.82 -59.98 44.00
N SER A 677 -72.00 -58.96 43.78
CA SER A 677 -71.28 -58.86 42.51
C SER A 677 -70.02 -59.70 42.53
N SER A 678 -69.65 -60.26 41.37
CA SER A 678 -68.43 -61.07 41.26
C SER A 678 -67.22 -60.25 41.68
N ASN A 679 -67.16 -58.98 41.26
CA ASN A 679 -66.12 -58.04 41.66
C ASN A 679 -66.07 -57.81 43.16
N LEU A 680 -67.18 -57.82 43.90
CA LEU A 680 -67.16 -57.61 45.35
C LEU A 680 -66.83 -58.91 46.14
N LYS A 681 -67.10 -60.08 45.55
CA LYS A 681 -66.77 -61.40 46.12
C LYS A 681 -65.30 -61.73 45.88
N ASP A 682 -64.81 -61.38 44.69
CA ASP A 682 -63.39 -61.18 44.41
C ASP A 682 -62.88 -60.08 45.34
N LEU A 683 -63.50 -58.90 45.49
CA LEU A 683 -63.05 -57.84 46.43
C LEU A 683 -62.98 -58.30 47.89
N LYS A 684 -63.69 -59.33 48.35
CA LYS A 684 -63.44 -59.91 49.69
C LYS A 684 -62.17 -60.76 49.69
N THR A 685 -62.01 -61.61 48.68
CA THR A 685 -60.86 -62.48 48.46
C THR A 685 -59.62 -61.64 48.14
N GLU A 686 -59.70 -60.80 47.12
CA GLU A 686 -58.84 -59.67 46.77
C GLU A 686 -58.68 -58.65 47.88
N ILE A 687 -59.60 -58.32 48.81
CA ILE A 687 -59.23 -57.44 49.96
C ILE A 687 -58.34 -58.20 50.93
N ASN A 688 -58.57 -59.49 51.15
CA ASN A 688 -57.73 -60.29 52.03
C ASN A 688 -56.40 -60.70 51.39
N GLU A 689 -56.39 -60.95 50.08
CA GLU A 689 -55.20 -61.11 49.25
C GLU A 689 -54.51 -59.77 49.06
N MET A 690 -55.20 -58.65 48.84
CA MET A 690 -54.69 -57.27 48.86
C MET A 690 -54.12 -56.96 50.22
N LEU A 691 -54.71 -57.36 51.35
CA LEU A 691 -54.11 -57.14 52.67
C LEU A 691 -52.90 -58.06 52.91
N ASN A 692 -52.86 -59.27 52.33
CA ASN A 692 -51.66 -60.12 52.32
C ASN A 692 -50.56 -59.57 51.41
N VAL A 693 -50.92 -59.10 50.21
CA VAL A 693 -50.05 -58.46 49.22
C VAL A 693 -49.62 -57.10 49.74
N MET A 694 -50.45 -56.31 50.39
CA MET A 694 -50.09 -55.04 51.05
C MET A 694 -49.22 -55.29 52.27
N ASN A 695 -49.44 -56.36 53.05
CA ASN A 695 -48.52 -56.70 54.13
C ASN A 695 -47.14 -57.14 53.58
N ASN A 696 -47.10 -57.94 52.51
CA ASN A 696 -45.86 -58.39 51.86
C ASN A 696 -45.24 -57.34 50.91
N THR A 697 -46.00 -56.37 50.42
CA THR A 697 -45.57 -55.35 49.46
C THR A 697 -45.37 -54.01 50.14
N ILE A 698 -46.21 -53.60 51.08
CA ILE A 698 -46.11 -52.32 51.79
C ILE A 698 -45.33 -52.48 53.09
N GLY A 699 -45.76 -53.39 53.96
CA GLY A 699 -45.24 -53.54 55.33
C GLY A 699 -46.34 -53.80 56.36
N SER A 700 -46.01 -54.17 57.59
CA SER A 700 -47.01 -54.51 58.61
C SER A 700 -47.59 -53.32 59.37
N ASP A 701 -46.84 -52.21 59.40
CA ASP A 701 -47.22 -50.94 60.04
C ASP A 701 -46.91 -49.74 59.14
N ILE A 702 -47.97 -49.05 58.69
CA ILE A 702 -47.84 -47.88 57.82
C ILE A 702 -47.31 -46.66 58.60
N ASN A 703 -47.48 -46.62 59.92
CA ASN A 703 -47.05 -45.48 60.72
C ASN A 703 -45.52 -45.40 60.80
N GLU A 704 -44.82 -46.53 60.86
CA GLU A 704 -43.35 -46.59 60.84
C GLU A 704 -42.80 -46.08 59.49
N ILE A 705 -43.41 -46.49 58.37
CA ILE A 705 -43.07 -46.00 57.03
C ILE A 705 -43.32 -44.49 56.92
N THR A 706 -44.46 -44.02 57.46
CA THR A 706 -44.84 -42.60 57.44
C THR A 706 -43.89 -41.76 58.28
N GLU A 707 -43.41 -42.27 59.41
CA GLU A 707 -42.43 -41.60 60.26
C GLU A 707 -41.08 -41.44 59.53
N VAL A 708 -40.59 -42.49 58.87
CA VAL A 708 -39.35 -42.46 58.08
C VAL A 708 -39.47 -41.52 56.88
N LEU A 709 -40.59 -41.56 56.15
CA LEU A 709 -40.84 -40.63 55.03
C LEU A 709 -40.99 -39.18 55.50
N ASN A 710 -41.56 -38.93 56.69
CA ASN A 710 -41.63 -37.59 57.28
C ASN A 710 -40.23 -37.07 57.65
N LYS A 711 -39.36 -37.93 58.18
CA LYS A 711 -37.94 -37.61 58.40
C LYS A 711 -37.23 -37.29 57.08
N TYR A 712 -37.42 -38.10 56.04
CA TYR A 712 -36.85 -37.85 54.69
C TYR A 712 -37.39 -36.56 54.08
N SER A 713 -38.68 -36.23 54.29
CA SER A 713 -39.29 -34.97 53.83
C SER A 713 -38.68 -33.74 54.50
N LYS A 714 -38.12 -33.90 55.70
CA LYS A 714 -37.34 -32.90 56.43
C LYS A 714 -35.83 -33.02 56.16
N LEU A 715 -35.46 -33.75 55.11
CA LEU A 715 -34.08 -33.98 54.66
C LEU A 715 -33.19 -34.75 55.64
N ASP A 716 -33.79 -35.56 56.53
CA ASP A 716 -33.07 -36.45 57.45
C ASP A 716 -33.19 -37.92 57.02
N PHE A 717 -32.14 -38.44 56.43
CA PHE A 717 -32.03 -39.78 55.85
C PHE A 717 -31.38 -40.81 56.78
N ARG A 718 -31.21 -40.50 58.08
CA ARG A 718 -30.57 -41.42 59.05
C ARG A 718 -31.52 -42.47 59.63
N THR A 719 -32.83 -42.21 59.61
CA THR A 719 -33.84 -43.10 60.19
C THR A 719 -34.13 -44.27 59.24
N LYS A 720 -34.03 -45.50 59.74
CA LYS A 720 -34.27 -46.73 58.97
C LYS A 720 -35.48 -47.47 59.54
N ILE A 721 -36.20 -48.18 58.68
CA ILE A 721 -37.30 -49.07 59.08
C ILE A 721 -36.69 -50.34 59.67
N ASN A 722 -37.09 -50.73 60.88
CA ASN A 722 -36.54 -51.91 61.55
C ASN A 722 -37.34 -53.16 61.16
N ASN A 723 -36.64 -54.25 60.83
CA ASN A 723 -37.26 -55.54 60.52
C ASN A 723 -38.21 -55.50 59.29
N ALA A 724 -37.79 -54.77 58.25
CA ALA A 724 -38.51 -54.62 56.98
C ALA A 724 -38.77 -55.97 56.31
N GLN A 725 -40.05 -56.31 56.12
CA GLN A 725 -40.49 -57.55 55.44
C GLN A 725 -41.31 -57.25 54.19
N GLY A 726 -41.83 -56.01 54.06
CA GLY A 726 -42.54 -55.53 52.88
C GLY A 726 -41.60 -55.06 51.77
N LYS A 727 -42.00 -55.20 50.50
CA LYS A 727 -41.22 -54.69 49.35
C LYS A 727 -41.01 -53.16 49.35
N VAL A 728 -41.96 -52.37 49.87
CA VAL A 728 -41.91 -50.91 49.96
C VAL A 728 -41.05 -50.48 51.14
N GLU A 729 -41.14 -51.15 52.30
CA GLU A 729 -40.16 -50.96 53.39
C GLU A 729 -38.73 -51.16 52.87
N ASN A 730 -38.48 -52.24 52.11
CA ASN A 730 -37.19 -52.53 51.49
C ASN A 730 -36.81 -51.51 50.41
N ASN A 731 -37.73 -51.13 49.52
CA ASN A 731 -37.46 -50.10 48.50
C ASN A 731 -37.21 -48.71 49.11
N ILE A 732 -37.87 -48.35 50.21
CA ILE A 732 -37.63 -47.09 50.93
C ILE A 732 -36.26 -47.11 51.62
N LEU A 733 -35.86 -48.27 52.16
CA LEU A 733 -34.52 -48.49 52.67
C LEU A 733 -33.48 -48.33 51.55
N ASP A 734 -33.71 -48.94 50.38
CA ASP A 734 -32.85 -48.81 49.21
C ASP A 734 -32.78 -47.38 48.69
N VAL A 735 -33.91 -46.68 48.60
CA VAL A 735 -33.96 -45.25 48.22
C VAL A 735 -33.20 -44.39 49.24
N GLY A 736 -33.35 -44.65 50.53
CA GLY A 736 -32.57 -44.00 51.59
C GLY A 736 -31.07 -44.22 51.46
N ASN A 737 -30.66 -45.46 51.19
CA ASN A 737 -29.27 -45.83 50.96
C ASN A 737 -28.71 -45.20 49.68
N ILE A 738 -29.46 -45.21 48.57
CA ILE A 738 -29.08 -44.58 47.30
C ILE A 738 -28.95 -43.07 47.46
N ILE A 739 -29.91 -42.42 48.12
CA ILE A 739 -29.84 -40.98 48.40
C ILE A 739 -28.64 -40.68 49.29
N THR A 740 -28.41 -41.46 50.35
CA THR A 740 -27.25 -41.29 51.23
C THR A 740 -25.94 -41.44 50.45
N ASN A 741 -25.81 -42.46 49.60
CA ASN A 741 -24.65 -42.65 48.74
C ASN A 741 -24.48 -41.49 47.73
N MET A 742 -25.56 -41.02 47.12
CA MET A 742 -25.54 -39.87 46.21
C MET A 742 -25.14 -38.58 46.94
N LEU A 743 -25.55 -38.39 48.19
CA LEU A 743 -25.15 -37.24 49.02
C LEU A 743 -23.67 -37.32 49.43
N ILE A 744 -23.18 -38.53 49.76
CA ILE A 744 -21.77 -38.79 49.98
C ILE A 744 -20.96 -38.45 48.72
N GLU A 745 -21.39 -38.94 47.57
CA GLU A 745 -20.74 -38.72 46.27
C GLU A 745 -20.79 -37.24 45.86
N ASN A 746 -21.94 -36.57 45.99
CA ASN A 746 -22.08 -35.15 45.70
C ASN A 746 -21.18 -34.28 46.58
N LYS A 747 -21.11 -34.57 47.88
CA LYS A 747 -20.22 -33.85 48.80
C LYS A 747 -18.75 -34.12 48.45
N LYS A 748 -18.38 -35.36 48.15
CA LYS A 748 -17.03 -35.73 47.69
C LYS A 748 -16.68 -34.99 46.38
N ASN A 749 -17.56 -34.98 45.39
CA ASN A 749 -17.38 -34.30 44.11
C ASN A 749 -17.23 -32.79 44.30
N GLY A 750 -18.08 -32.16 45.12
CA GLY A 750 -17.94 -30.73 45.45
C GLY A 750 -16.59 -30.40 46.08
N LEU A 751 -16.11 -31.20 47.02
CA LEU A 751 -14.79 -31.02 47.64
C LEU A 751 -13.64 -31.22 46.63
N THR A 752 -13.73 -32.22 45.73
CA THR A 752 -12.72 -32.49 44.70
C THR A 752 -12.67 -31.40 43.62
N ILE A 753 -13.83 -30.89 43.19
CA ILE A 753 -13.94 -29.78 42.23
C ILE A 753 -13.33 -28.51 42.83
N ASN A 754 -13.61 -28.24 44.12
CA ASN A 754 -13.04 -27.09 44.83
C ASN A 754 -11.50 -27.12 44.81
N GLU A 755 -10.90 -28.26 45.10
CA GLU A 755 -9.44 -28.42 45.10
C GLU A 755 -8.85 -28.32 43.69
N SER A 756 -9.52 -28.89 42.69
CA SER A 756 -9.09 -28.81 41.28
C SER A 756 -9.13 -27.36 40.76
N ALA A 757 -10.15 -26.59 41.17
CA ALA A 757 -10.27 -25.18 40.79
C ALA A 757 -9.19 -24.30 41.45
N LYS A 758 -8.73 -24.61 42.68
CA LYS A 758 -7.57 -23.94 43.29
C LYS A 758 -6.27 -24.20 42.53
N VAL A 759 -6.05 -25.45 42.09
CA VAL A 759 -4.89 -25.80 41.25
C VAL A 759 -4.95 -25.04 39.92
N LEU A 760 -6.14 -24.91 39.33
CA LEU A 760 -6.33 -24.09 38.13
C LEU A 760 -5.99 -22.61 38.37
N LEU A 761 -6.43 -22.01 39.48
CA LEU A 761 -6.08 -20.64 39.86
C LEU A 761 -4.57 -20.43 39.99
N GLU A 762 -3.86 -21.39 40.57
CA GLU A 762 -2.39 -21.35 40.69
C GLU A 762 -1.72 -21.32 39.30
N ASN A 763 -2.13 -22.23 38.40
CA ASN A 763 -1.61 -22.28 37.03
C ASN A 763 -1.92 -20.99 36.24
N VAL A 764 -3.12 -20.43 36.42
CA VAL A 764 -3.53 -19.18 35.79
C VAL A 764 -2.69 -17.99 36.29
N ASN A 765 -2.38 -17.94 37.58
CA ASN A 765 -1.49 -16.90 38.14
C ASN A 765 -0.08 -16.98 37.56
N ILE A 766 0.45 -18.20 37.37
CA ILE A 766 1.75 -18.42 36.72
C ILE A 766 1.69 -17.94 35.27
N LEU A 767 0.68 -18.36 34.49
CA LEU A 767 0.51 -17.93 33.10
C LEU A 767 0.40 -16.41 32.97
N ASN A 768 -0.34 -15.75 33.88
CA ASN A 768 -0.46 -14.30 33.90
C ASN A 768 0.89 -13.63 34.20
N THR A 769 1.65 -14.15 35.16
CA THR A 769 2.99 -13.64 35.50
C THR A 769 3.95 -13.80 34.32
N SER A 770 4.02 -15.00 33.72
CA SER A 770 4.86 -15.26 32.55
C SER A 770 4.45 -14.44 31.32
N SER A 771 3.15 -14.17 31.13
CA SER A 771 2.68 -13.29 30.04
C SER A 771 3.14 -11.84 30.25
N ASN A 772 3.15 -11.35 31.49
CA ASN A 772 3.66 -10.01 31.79
C ASN A 772 5.19 -9.92 31.62
N GLU A 773 5.94 -10.94 32.02
CA GLU A 773 7.40 -11.01 31.78
C GLU A 773 7.75 -11.09 30.29
N ALA A 774 6.96 -11.83 29.51
CA ALA A 774 7.09 -11.89 28.05
C ALA A 774 6.81 -10.54 27.41
N ALA A 775 5.77 -9.82 27.84
CA ALA A 775 5.46 -8.47 27.36
C ALA A 775 6.63 -7.50 27.61
N ALA A 776 7.22 -7.52 28.82
CA ALA A 776 8.38 -6.70 29.14
C ALA A 776 9.61 -7.04 28.26
N SER A 777 9.83 -8.34 27.99
CA SER A 777 10.92 -8.78 27.11
C SER A 777 10.70 -8.36 25.65
N LEU A 778 9.45 -8.35 25.18
CA LEU A 778 9.08 -7.86 23.86
C LEU A 778 9.26 -6.34 23.75
N GLU A 779 8.98 -5.56 24.80
CA GLU A 779 9.28 -4.12 24.83
C GLU A 779 10.78 -3.84 24.70
N GLU A 780 11.63 -4.58 25.41
CA GLU A 780 13.10 -4.45 25.31
C GLU A 780 13.62 -4.87 23.92
N THR A 781 13.03 -5.92 23.35
CA THR A 781 13.35 -6.37 21.99
C THR A 781 12.93 -5.33 20.95
N ALA A 782 11.74 -4.73 21.10
CA ALA A 782 11.28 -3.65 20.23
C ALA A 782 12.20 -2.43 20.30
N ALA A 783 12.63 -2.03 21.51
CA ALA A 783 13.58 -0.94 21.68
C ALA A 783 14.94 -1.22 21.01
N SER A 784 15.44 -2.46 21.13
CA SER A 784 16.67 -2.90 20.46
C SER A 784 16.52 -2.90 18.93
N LEU A 785 15.34 -3.29 18.42
CA LEU A 785 15.02 -3.23 17.00
C LEU A 785 14.93 -1.81 16.48
N GLU A 786 14.42 -0.85 17.26
CA GLU A 786 14.46 0.58 16.89
C GLU A 786 15.90 1.09 16.74
N GLU A 787 16.81 0.68 17.64
CA GLU A 787 18.24 1.04 17.57
C GLU A 787 18.94 0.41 16.34
N ILE A 788 18.66 -0.87 16.06
CA ILE A 788 19.15 -1.55 14.86
C ILE A 788 18.60 -0.88 13.59
N THR A 789 17.30 -0.55 13.57
CA THR A 789 16.66 0.15 12.44
C THR A 789 17.35 1.49 12.19
N SER A 790 17.59 2.26 13.24
CA SER A 790 18.33 3.53 13.16
C SER A 790 19.73 3.33 12.60
N SER A 791 20.43 2.27 13.00
CA SER A 791 21.77 1.93 12.52
C SER A 791 21.77 1.54 11.04
N ILE A 792 20.78 0.77 10.58
CA ILE A 792 20.61 0.39 9.16
C ILE A 792 20.31 1.61 8.29
N VAL A 793 19.45 2.51 8.77
CA VAL A 793 19.19 3.79 8.09
C VAL A 793 20.48 4.60 7.97
N HIS A 794 21.26 4.69 9.06
CA HIS A 794 22.55 5.39 9.06
C HIS A 794 23.58 4.76 8.11
N ASN A 795 23.65 3.43 8.05
CA ASN A 795 24.50 2.71 7.11
C ASN A 795 24.10 2.99 5.65
N THR A 796 22.81 3.03 5.36
CA THR A 796 22.28 3.37 4.04
C THR A 796 22.66 4.79 3.62
N GLU A 797 22.55 5.76 4.52
CA GLU A 797 23.05 7.13 4.28
C GLU A 797 24.55 7.17 4.00
N THR A 798 25.33 6.35 4.73
CA THR A 798 26.78 6.25 4.58
C THR A 798 27.17 5.63 3.23
N VAL A 799 26.45 4.61 2.78
CA VAL A 799 26.61 4.00 1.44
C VAL A 799 26.36 5.02 0.33
N ILE A 800 25.33 5.86 0.46
CA ILE A 800 25.05 6.93 -0.51
C ILE A 800 26.23 7.92 -0.58
N LYS A 801 26.78 8.32 0.58
CA LYS A 801 27.97 9.19 0.63
C LYS A 801 29.19 8.52 0.00
N MET A 802 29.45 7.25 0.30
CA MET A 802 30.55 6.48 -0.30
C MET A 802 30.43 6.41 -1.82
N SER A 803 29.21 6.17 -2.35
CA SER A 803 28.95 6.18 -3.79
C SER A 803 29.23 7.55 -4.43
N SER A 804 28.87 8.64 -3.74
CA SER A 804 29.17 10.01 -4.18
C SER A 804 30.68 10.27 -4.22
N TYR A 805 31.40 9.94 -3.15
CA TYR A 805 32.86 10.13 -3.11
C TYR A 805 33.58 9.26 -4.14
N ALA A 806 33.14 8.03 -4.36
CA ALA A 806 33.71 7.17 -5.39
C ALA A 806 33.59 7.81 -6.78
N LYS A 807 32.44 8.42 -7.11
CA LYS A 807 32.25 9.16 -8.38
C LYS A 807 33.18 10.37 -8.51
N GLU A 808 33.36 11.13 -7.43
CA GLU A 808 34.25 12.29 -7.41
C GLU A 808 35.72 11.88 -7.60
N VAL A 809 36.15 10.80 -6.95
CA VAL A 809 37.49 10.23 -7.14
C VAL A 809 37.65 9.69 -8.56
N THR A 810 36.67 8.98 -9.12
CA THR A 810 36.70 8.55 -10.55
C THR A 810 36.89 9.73 -11.48
N SER A 811 36.15 10.83 -11.27
CA SER A 811 36.29 12.05 -12.08
C SER A 811 37.69 12.65 -11.96
N SER A 812 38.24 12.72 -10.75
CA SER A 812 39.57 13.27 -10.48
C SER A 812 40.68 12.41 -11.11
N VAL A 813 40.53 11.09 -11.07
CA VAL A 813 41.47 10.13 -11.68
C VAL A 813 41.42 10.21 -13.20
N ASN A 814 40.24 10.34 -13.81
CA ASN A 814 40.12 10.55 -15.25
C ASN A 814 40.79 11.86 -15.68
N ALA A 815 40.59 12.95 -14.93
CA ALA A 815 41.26 14.23 -15.19
C ALA A 815 42.79 14.10 -15.06
N GLY A 816 43.27 13.41 -14.02
CA GLY A 816 44.70 13.13 -13.85
C GLY A 816 45.30 12.30 -14.99
N GLN A 817 44.55 11.32 -15.50
CA GLN A 817 44.96 10.51 -16.64
C GLN A 817 45.07 11.34 -17.93
N GLU A 818 44.14 12.26 -18.17
CA GLU A 818 44.22 13.18 -19.32
C GLU A 818 45.39 14.16 -19.21
N LEU A 819 45.64 14.73 -18.02
CA LEU A 819 46.80 15.59 -17.79
C LEU A 819 48.13 14.84 -18.00
N ALA A 820 48.19 13.56 -17.60
CA ALA A 820 49.36 12.73 -17.86
C ALA A 820 49.57 12.48 -19.37
N LYS A 821 48.49 12.24 -20.14
CA LYS A 821 48.56 12.14 -21.62
C LYS A 821 49.05 13.44 -22.27
N GLU A 822 48.55 14.57 -21.80
CA GLU A 822 48.99 15.88 -22.29
C GLU A 822 50.47 16.15 -21.96
N THR A 823 50.93 15.71 -20.80
CA THR A 823 52.34 15.77 -20.40
C THR A 823 53.21 14.89 -21.30
N THR A 824 52.80 13.65 -21.59
CA THR A 824 53.49 12.77 -22.56
C THR A 824 53.61 13.45 -23.93
N ARG A 825 52.51 14.04 -24.44
CA ARG A 825 52.52 14.76 -25.73
C ARG A 825 53.47 15.96 -25.71
N SER A 826 53.45 16.74 -24.64
CA SER A 826 54.35 17.90 -24.49
C SER A 826 55.82 17.48 -24.46
N MET A 827 56.14 16.35 -23.82
CA MET A 827 57.50 15.80 -23.82
C MET A 827 57.92 15.29 -25.21
N ASP A 828 57.01 14.73 -25.99
CA ASP A 828 57.27 14.35 -27.39
C ASP A 828 57.53 15.57 -28.28
N GLU A 829 56.75 16.65 -28.10
CA GLU A 829 56.96 17.91 -28.81
C GLU A 829 58.31 18.54 -28.44
N ILE A 830 58.66 18.58 -27.14
CA ILE A 830 59.98 19.05 -26.67
C ILE A 830 61.08 18.20 -27.30
N ASN A 831 60.97 16.88 -27.25
CA ASN A 831 61.98 15.98 -27.82
C ASN A 831 62.19 16.23 -29.32
N THR A 832 61.11 16.49 -30.06
CA THR A 832 61.16 16.85 -31.49
C THR A 832 61.90 18.17 -31.71
N GLN A 833 61.62 19.19 -30.89
CA GLN A 833 62.31 20.49 -30.99
C GLN A 833 63.80 20.40 -30.61
N VAL A 834 64.13 19.62 -29.58
CA VAL A 834 65.51 19.40 -29.14
C VAL A 834 66.32 18.68 -30.23
N LEU A 835 65.73 17.72 -30.93
CA LEU A 835 66.36 17.08 -32.10
C LEU A 835 66.63 18.06 -33.25
N ALA A 836 65.68 18.94 -33.56
CA ALA A 836 65.87 19.97 -34.59
C ALA A 836 66.99 20.96 -34.22
N ILE A 837 67.09 21.33 -32.94
CA ILE A 837 68.20 22.14 -32.43
C ILE A 837 69.54 21.38 -32.58
N SER A 838 69.57 20.08 -32.24
CA SER A 838 70.77 19.25 -32.40
C SER A 838 71.28 19.24 -33.84
N GLU A 839 70.36 19.12 -34.80
CA GLU A 839 70.68 19.16 -36.24
C GLU A 839 71.24 20.54 -36.65
N ALA A 840 70.61 21.63 -36.21
CA ALA A 840 71.09 22.99 -36.49
C ALA A 840 72.49 23.25 -35.90
N ILE A 841 72.77 22.74 -34.70
CA ILE A 841 74.08 22.85 -34.06
C ILE A 841 75.14 22.06 -34.82
N ALA A 842 74.80 20.88 -35.36
CA ALA A 842 75.70 20.12 -36.22
C ALA A 842 76.07 20.91 -37.50
N VAL A 843 75.12 21.63 -38.09
CA VAL A 843 75.38 22.52 -39.23
C VAL A 843 76.30 23.69 -38.84
N ILE A 844 76.11 24.30 -37.67
CA ILE A 844 76.97 25.39 -37.17
C ILE A 844 78.41 24.90 -36.95
N ASP A 845 78.58 23.71 -36.36
CA ASP A 845 79.90 23.09 -36.19
C ASP A 845 80.59 22.82 -37.55
N GLN A 846 79.82 22.35 -38.54
CA GLN A 846 80.32 22.21 -39.92
C GLN A 846 80.73 23.54 -40.56
N ILE A 847 79.95 24.61 -40.40
CA ILE A 847 80.27 25.95 -40.90
C ILE A 847 81.53 26.50 -40.21
N ALA A 848 81.64 26.32 -38.89
CA ALA A 848 82.81 26.72 -38.12
C ALA A 848 84.07 25.97 -38.62
N PHE A 849 83.96 24.67 -38.86
CA PHE A 849 85.06 23.88 -39.44
C PHE A 849 85.45 24.37 -40.84
N GLN A 850 84.48 24.57 -41.74
CA GLN A 850 84.75 25.11 -43.08
C GLN A 850 85.39 26.50 -43.04
N THR A 851 84.93 27.38 -42.16
CA THR A 851 85.46 28.73 -41.97
C THR A 851 86.89 28.70 -41.42
N ASN A 852 87.20 27.76 -40.53
CA ASN A 852 88.56 27.52 -40.03
C ASN A 852 89.52 27.07 -41.15
N ILE A 853 89.06 26.24 -42.09
CA ILE A 853 89.88 25.83 -43.26
C ILE A 853 90.04 26.99 -44.27
N LEU A 854 88.97 27.73 -44.56
CA LEU A 854 89.00 28.90 -45.45
C LEU A 854 89.93 29.99 -44.94
N SER A 855 89.84 30.31 -43.65
CA SER A 855 90.72 31.29 -43.01
C SER A 855 92.18 30.84 -42.94
N LEU A 856 92.43 29.54 -42.74
CA LEU A 856 93.78 28.97 -42.84
C LEU A 856 94.36 29.14 -44.25
N ASN A 857 93.60 28.79 -45.29
CA ASN A 857 94.02 28.95 -46.68
C ASN A 857 94.28 30.43 -47.02
N ALA A 858 93.42 31.34 -46.56
CA ALA A 858 93.60 32.78 -46.73
C ALA A 858 94.83 33.32 -45.99
N ALA A 859 95.13 32.82 -44.78
CA ALA A 859 96.32 33.18 -44.03
C ALA A 859 97.60 32.69 -44.75
N VAL A 860 97.58 31.50 -45.34
CA VAL A 860 98.68 30.96 -46.16
C VAL A 860 98.89 31.82 -47.41
N GLU A 861 97.84 32.15 -48.15
CA GLU A 861 97.94 32.99 -49.36
C GLU A 861 98.43 34.41 -49.04
N ALA A 862 97.96 34.99 -47.92
CA ALA A 862 98.41 36.30 -47.44
C ALA A 862 99.88 36.30 -47.00
N ALA A 863 100.38 35.19 -46.43
CA ALA A 863 101.80 35.00 -46.15
C ALA A 863 102.63 34.87 -47.45
N THR A 864 102.04 34.30 -48.50
CA THR A 864 102.65 34.14 -49.82
C THR A 864 102.81 35.48 -50.55
N ALA A 865 101.93 36.45 -50.30
CA ALA A 865 101.94 37.81 -50.86
C ALA A 865 102.93 38.80 -50.20
N GLY A 866 103.70 38.39 -49.18
CA GLY A 866 104.74 39.21 -48.54
C GLY A 866 104.20 40.46 -47.80
N GLU A 867 104.90 41.61 -47.91
CA GLU A 867 104.53 42.84 -47.17
C GLU A 867 103.15 43.41 -47.54
N ALA A 868 102.66 43.17 -48.76
CA ALA A 868 101.34 43.62 -49.21
C ALA A 868 100.18 42.84 -48.56
N GLY A 869 100.43 41.63 -48.03
CA GLY A 869 99.42 40.73 -47.45
C GLY A 869 99.27 40.80 -45.92
N LYS A 870 100.12 41.55 -45.20
CA LYS A 870 100.14 41.61 -43.73
C LYS A 870 98.78 41.95 -43.10
N GLY A 871 98.03 42.90 -43.67
CA GLY A 871 96.70 43.27 -43.18
C GLY A 871 95.67 42.14 -43.34
N PHE A 872 95.72 41.41 -44.45
CA PHE A 872 94.84 40.27 -44.72
C PHE A 872 95.17 39.06 -43.84
N ALA A 873 96.45 38.81 -43.55
CA ALA A 873 96.87 37.70 -42.69
C ALA A 873 96.33 37.84 -41.25
N VAL A 874 96.31 39.07 -40.70
CA VAL A 874 95.75 39.34 -39.37
C VAL A 874 94.24 39.09 -39.35
N VAL A 875 93.52 39.58 -40.36
CA VAL A 875 92.07 39.34 -40.48
C VAL A 875 91.77 37.85 -40.61
N ALA A 876 92.54 37.11 -41.43
CA ALA A 876 92.39 35.67 -41.59
C ALA A 876 92.64 34.92 -40.28
N GLN A 877 93.68 35.28 -39.50
CA GLN A 877 93.94 34.68 -38.19
C GLN A 877 92.83 34.99 -37.17
N GLU A 878 92.25 36.19 -37.18
CA GLU A 878 91.13 36.55 -36.31
C GLU A 878 89.85 35.78 -36.68
N VAL A 879 89.55 35.63 -37.98
CA VAL A 879 88.44 34.80 -38.46
C VAL A 879 88.64 33.34 -38.08
N ARG A 880 89.88 32.84 -38.10
CA ARG A 880 90.22 31.48 -37.67
C ARG A 880 89.97 31.28 -36.17
N ASN A 881 90.41 32.21 -35.34
CA ASN A 881 90.14 32.19 -33.90
C ASN A 881 88.64 32.24 -33.61
N LEU A 882 87.88 33.07 -34.34
CA LEU A 882 86.43 33.14 -34.22
C LEU A 882 85.74 31.82 -34.61
N ALA A 883 86.21 31.17 -35.69
CA ALA A 883 85.72 29.87 -36.11
C ALA A 883 86.00 28.77 -35.08
N SER A 884 87.20 28.74 -34.49
CA SER A 884 87.53 27.79 -33.41
C SER A 884 86.65 27.99 -32.18
N ARG A 885 86.42 29.25 -31.76
CA ARG A 885 85.51 29.57 -30.65
C ARG A 885 84.06 29.19 -30.97
N SER A 886 83.64 29.30 -32.23
CA SER A 886 82.30 28.91 -32.66
C SER A 886 82.11 27.39 -32.62
N ALA A 887 83.12 26.60 -32.99
CA ALA A 887 83.11 25.15 -32.89
C ALA A 887 83.10 24.66 -31.42
N GLU A 888 83.86 25.32 -30.54
CA GLU A 888 83.85 25.01 -29.11
C GLU A 888 82.46 25.29 -28.49
N ALA A 889 81.89 26.46 -28.76
CA ALA A 889 80.54 26.81 -28.31
C ALA A 889 79.46 25.87 -28.89
N ALA A 890 79.59 25.45 -30.15
CA ALA A 890 78.68 24.49 -30.76
C ALA A 890 78.74 23.12 -30.05
N ASN A 891 79.93 22.65 -29.68
CA ASN A 891 80.10 21.40 -28.92
C ASN A 891 79.53 21.48 -27.50
N GLU A 892 79.70 22.62 -26.80
CA GLU A 892 79.05 22.83 -25.51
C GLU A 892 77.52 22.81 -25.60
N ILE A 893 76.94 23.50 -26.60
CA ILE A 893 75.49 23.48 -26.83
C ILE A 893 75.02 22.07 -27.18
N LYS A 894 75.77 21.33 -28.00
CA LYS A 894 75.46 19.94 -28.35
C LYS A 894 75.35 19.05 -27.10
N ALA A 895 76.28 19.18 -26.16
CA ALA A 895 76.24 18.45 -24.89
C ALA A 895 75.03 18.85 -24.01
N LEU A 896 74.64 20.13 -24.01
CA LEU A 896 73.43 20.59 -23.30
C LEU A 896 72.14 20.04 -23.95
N VAL A 897 72.08 20.01 -25.28
CA VAL A 897 70.95 19.48 -26.06
C VAL A 897 70.81 17.96 -25.88
N GLU A 898 71.92 17.22 -25.84
CA GLU A 898 71.92 15.79 -25.55
C GLU A 898 71.40 15.51 -24.13
N ASN A 899 71.84 16.29 -23.14
CA ASN A 899 71.31 16.20 -21.78
C ASN A 899 69.82 16.56 -21.70
N ALA A 900 69.36 17.57 -22.44
CA ALA A 900 67.95 17.94 -22.52
C ALA A 900 67.10 16.82 -23.13
N THR A 901 67.61 16.14 -24.17
CA THR A 901 66.99 14.95 -24.78
C THR A 901 66.79 13.83 -23.75
N ILE A 902 67.85 13.49 -22.99
CA ILE A 902 67.78 12.44 -21.95
C ILE A 902 66.75 12.80 -20.87
N LYS A 903 66.69 14.08 -20.45
CA LYS A 903 65.71 14.54 -19.45
C LYS A 903 64.28 14.53 -19.98
N ALA A 904 64.06 14.92 -21.24
CA ALA A 904 62.75 14.88 -21.88
C ALA A 904 62.23 13.44 -22.04
N ASP A 905 63.08 12.50 -22.47
CA ASP A 905 62.74 11.07 -22.54
C ASP A 905 62.44 10.47 -21.15
N GLY A 906 63.21 10.87 -20.13
CA GLY A 906 62.91 10.53 -18.74
C GLY A 906 61.55 11.07 -18.26
N GLY A 907 61.22 12.30 -18.63
CA GLY A 907 59.91 12.92 -18.36
C GLY A 907 58.76 12.16 -19.03
N LYS A 908 58.94 11.81 -20.32
CA LYS A 908 57.99 10.99 -21.09
C LYS A 908 57.71 9.64 -20.42
N LYS A 909 58.77 8.88 -20.09
CA LYS A 909 58.64 7.58 -19.40
C LYS A 909 57.92 7.69 -18.06
N THR A 910 58.11 8.80 -17.34
CA THR A 910 57.42 9.06 -16.07
C THR A 910 55.94 9.32 -16.29
N ALA A 911 55.59 10.15 -17.28
CA ALA A 911 54.20 10.42 -17.65
C ALA A 911 53.47 9.14 -18.12
N ASP A 912 54.14 8.27 -18.89
CA ASP A 912 53.58 6.97 -19.31
C ASP A 912 53.28 6.06 -18.10
N LYS A 913 54.16 6.02 -17.10
CA LYS A 913 53.90 5.32 -15.84
C LYS A 913 52.73 5.92 -15.07
N MET A 914 52.57 7.24 -15.08
CA MET A 914 51.40 7.90 -14.47
C MET A 914 50.10 7.49 -15.17
N ILE A 915 50.07 7.40 -16.50
CA ILE A 915 48.90 6.93 -17.27
C ILE A 915 48.53 5.51 -16.84
N GLN A 916 49.50 4.60 -16.74
CA GLN A 916 49.27 3.22 -16.26
C GLN A 916 48.79 3.18 -14.80
N GLY A 917 49.36 4.03 -13.94
CA GLY A 917 48.96 4.17 -12.54
C GLY A 917 47.51 4.63 -12.40
N TYR A 918 47.10 5.68 -13.12
CA TYR A 918 45.71 6.14 -13.14
C TYR A 918 44.75 5.11 -13.72
N SER A 919 45.15 4.37 -14.76
CA SER A 919 44.34 3.27 -15.31
C SER A 919 44.10 2.16 -14.27
N SER A 920 45.14 1.76 -13.53
CA SER A 920 45.00 0.78 -12.44
C SER A 920 44.13 1.31 -11.30
N LEU A 921 44.28 2.58 -10.94
CA LEU A 921 43.47 3.23 -9.92
C LEU A 921 41.98 3.27 -10.31
N ASN A 922 41.69 3.54 -11.58
CA ASN A 922 40.32 3.56 -12.11
C ASN A 922 39.65 2.17 -12.01
N SER A 923 40.42 1.11 -12.28
CA SER A 923 39.98 -0.28 -12.08
C SER A 923 39.65 -0.57 -10.60
N ASN A 924 40.53 -0.17 -9.68
CA ASN A 924 40.32 -0.35 -8.24
C ASN A 924 39.09 0.43 -7.72
N ILE A 925 38.86 1.65 -8.20
CA ILE A 925 37.69 2.44 -7.85
C ILE A 925 36.41 1.79 -8.40
N SER A 926 36.46 1.28 -9.63
CA SER A 926 35.32 0.57 -10.24
C SER A 926 34.91 -0.64 -9.40
N ARG A 927 35.89 -1.43 -8.94
CA ARG A 927 35.64 -2.56 -8.02
C ARG A 927 35.12 -2.11 -6.64
N THR A 928 35.57 -0.96 -6.16
CA THR A 928 35.05 -0.37 -4.91
C THR A 928 33.59 0.06 -5.06
N ILE A 929 33.19 0.61 -6.21
CA ILE A 929 31.80 0.96 -6.52
C ILE A 929 30.91 -0.30 -6.55
N GLU A 930 31.41 -1.40 -7.11
CA GLU A 930 30.72 -2.70 -7.10
C GLU A 930 30.45 -3.16 -5.66
N LEU A 931 31.46 -3.15 -4.79
CA LEU A 931 31.30 -3.50 -3.37
C LEU A 931 30.33 -2.57 -2.63
N ILE A 932 30.34 -1.27 -2.92
CA ILE A 932 29.37 -0.31 -2.35
C ILE A 932 27.94 -0.67 -2.78
N ASN A 933 27.73 -1.10 -4.02
CA ASN A 933 26.43 -1.55 -4.49
C ASN A 933 25.98 -2.85 -3.80
N ASP A 934 26.89 -3.78 -3.56
CA ASP A 934 26.60 -5.01 -2.81
C ASP A 934 26.17 -4.69 -1.37
N VAL A 935 26.91 -3.81 -0.68
CA VAL A 935 26.56 -3.35 0.68
C VAL A 935 25.22 -2.59 0.67
N SER A 936 24.94 -1.80 -0.37
CA SER A 936 23.64 -1.13 -0.53
C SER A 936 22.49 -2.12 -0.64
N THR A 937 22.69 -3.19 -1.42
CA THR A 937 21.68 -4.23 -1.65
C THR A 937 21.43 -5.01 -0.36
N ALA A 938 22.51 -5.41 0.33
CA ALA A 938 22.43 -6.09 1.62
C ALA A 938 21.74 -5.23 2.70
N SER A 939 22.04 -3.92 2.74
CA SER A 939 21.40 -3.00 3.70
C SER A 939 19.90 -2.85 3.45
N LEU A 940 19.47 -2.81 2.17
CA LEU A 940 18.05 -2.79 1.80
C LEU A 940 17.34 -4.11 2.13
N GLU A 941 18.03 -5.25 2.00
CA GLU A 941 17.49 -6.55 2.39
C GLU A 941 17.37 -6.67 3.92
N GLN A 942 18.37 -6.21 4.67
CA GLN A 942 18.32 -6.12 6.13
C GLN A 942 17.17 -5.22 6.60
N GLN A 943 16.94 -4.09 5.96
CA GLN A 943 15.80 -3.22 6.27
C GLN A 943 14.47 -3.98 6.14
N LYS A 944 14.26 -4.72 5.04
CA LYS A 944 13.07 -5.55 4.84
C LYS A 944 12.96 -6.67 5.88
N GLY A 945 14.08 -7.29 6.25
CA GLY A 945 14.12 -8.30 7.30
C GLY A 945 13.70 -7.74 8.66
N ILE A 946 14.15 -6.52 9.00
CA ILE A 946 13.75 -5.84 10.23
C ILE A 946 12.26 -5.45 10.21
N GLU A 947 11.71 -5.01 9.07
CA GLU A 947 10.27 -4.76 8.92
C GLU A 947 9.45 -6.03 9.22
N GLN A 948 9.87 -7.18 8.69
CA GLN A 948 9.21 -8.47 8.96
C GLN A 948 9.33 -8.90 10.44
N ILE A 949 10.49 -8.69 11.05
CA ILE A 949 10.69 -8.98 12.49
C ILE A 949 9.79 -8.07 13.34
N ASN A 950 9.68 -6.79 12.98
CA ASN A 950 8.82 -5.84 13.68
C ASN A 950 7.34 -6.25 13.60
N ASP A 951 6.87 -6.70 12.44
CA ASP A 951 5.52 -7.24 12.28
C ASP A 951 5.30 -8.50 13.15
N ALA A 952 6.29 -9.40 13.19
CA ALA A 952 6.26 -10.60 14.03
C ALA A 952 6.23 -10.28 15.54
N ILE A 953 7.00 -9.27 15.98
CA ILE A 953 6.96 -8.76 17.36
C ILE A 953 5.59 -8.16 17.69
N GLY A 954 4.98 -7.42 16.76
CA GLY A 954 3.62 -6.90 16.93
C GLY A 954 2.57 -8.02 17.08
N LEU A 955 2.71 -9.11 16.32
CA LEU A 955 1.87 -10.30 16.46
C LEU A 955 2.08 -11.00 17.81
N LEU A 956 3.34 -11.12 18.25
CA LEU A 956 3.68 -11.72 19.55
C LEU A 956 3.15 -10.88 20.73
N ASP A 957 3.22 -9.55 20.65
CA ASP A 957 2.62 -8.66 21.66
C ASP A 957 1.10 -8.86 21.72
N GLN A 958 0.43 -8.86 20.57
CA GLN A 958 -1.01 -9.13 20.51
C GLN A 958 -1.37 -10.51 21.09
N GLN A 959 -0.58 -11.55 20.79
CA GLN A 959 -0.79 -12.88 21.31
C GLN A 959 -0.53 -12.95 22.82
N THR A 960 0.47 -12.23 23.31
CA THR A 960 0.80 -12.13 24.75
C THR A 960 -0.33 -11.44 25.52
N GLN A 961 -0.91 -10.37 24.96
CA GLN A 961 -2.08 -9.71 25.54
C GLN A 961 -3.32 -10.62 25.53
N LYS A 962 -3.53 -11.41 24.46
CA LYS A 962 -4.59 -12.43 24.43
C LYS A 962 -4.38 -13.49 25.49
N ASN A 963 -3.15 -13.97 25.70
CA ASN A 963 -2.84 -14.93 26.76
C ASN A 963 -3.15 -14.36 28.14
N ALA A 964 -2.80 -13.09 28.41
CA ALA A 964 -3.15 -12.41 29.65
C ALA A 964 -4.68 -12.25 29.83
N ALA A 965 -5.40 -11.92 28.75
CA ALA A 965 -6.87 -11.82 28.77
C ALA A 965 -7.53 -13.18 29.04
N VAL A 966 -7.08 -14.24 28.36
CA VAL A 966 -7.56 -15.62 28.57
C VAL A 966 -7.23 -16.10 29.98
N ALA A 967 -6.06 -15.78 30.52
CA ALA A 967 -5.71 -16.07 31.90
C ALA A 967 -6.69 -15.39 32.87
N ASN A 968 -7.00 -14.11 32.68
CA ASN A 968 -7.99 -13.40 33.51
C ASN A 968 -9.39 -14.01 33.41
N GLN A 969 -9.86 -14.38 32.21
CA GLN A 969 -11.14 -15.07 32.04
C GLN A 969 -11.15 -16.46 32.70
N THR A 970 -10.05 -17.20 32.58
CA THR A 970 -9.91 -18.52 33.21
C THR A 970 -9.89 -18.41 34.74
N LYS A 971 -9.33 -17.32 35.28
CA LYS A 971 -9.41 -16.99 36.71
C LYS A 971 -10.86 -16.80 37.16
N GLU A 972 -11.65 -16.01 36.42
CA GLU A 972 -13.07 -15.80 36.73
C GLU A 972 -13.85 -17.12 36.72
N ILE A 973 -13.62 -17.97 35.71
CA ILE A 973 -14.23 -19.30 35.63
C ILE A 973 -13.82 -20.18 36.81
N ALA A 974 -12.55 -20.15 37.22
CA ALA A 974 -12.08 -20.91 38.37
C ALA A 974 -12.70 -20.42 39.69
N ASP A 975 -12.82 -19.10 39.88
CA ASP A 975 -13.51 -18.50 41.03
C ASP A 975 -15.00 -18.89 41.07
N GLU A 976 -15.68 -18.86 39.92
CA GLU A 976 -17.08 -19.30 39.80
C GLU A 976 -17.23 -20.80 40.06
N THR A 977 -16.27 -21.61 39.60
CA THR A 977 -16.22 -23.05 39.86
C THR A 977 -16.05 -23.34 41.35
N ILE A 978 -15.22 -22.58 42.07
CA ILE A 978 -15.11 -22.65 43.53
C ILE A 978 -16.44 -22.30 44.19
N HIS A 979 -17.13 -21.26 43.71
CA HIS A 979 -18.44 -20.87 44.23
C HIS A 979 -19.49 -21.98 44.05
N ILE A 980 -19.58 -22.58 42.86
CA ILE A 980 -20.47 -23.71 42.56
C ILE A 980 -20.13 -24.92 43.44
N ALA A 981 -18.84 -25.25 43.55
CA ALA A 981 -18.36 -26.36 44.37
C ALA A 981 -18.73 -26.17 45.86
N ASN A 982 -18.54 -24.96 46.39
CA ASN A 982 -18.95 -24.62 47.75
C ASN A 982 -20.46 -24.75 47.93
N LYS A 983 -21.25 -24.32 46.95
CA LYS A 983 -22.71 -24.47 46.98
C LYS A 983 -23.15 -25.94 46.99
N ILE A 984 -22.53 -26.80 46.19
CA ILE A 984 -22.80 -28.25 46.20
C ILE A 984 -22.50 -28.86 47.58
N VAL A 985 -21.37 -28.48 48.18
CA VAL A 985 -21.00 -28.93 49.53
C VAL A 985 -21.98 -28.40 50.57
N GLN A 986 -22.40 -27.13 50.47
CA GLN A 986 -23.41 -26.53 51.34
C GLN A 986 -24.75 -27.27 51.21
N ASP A 987 -25.25 -27.46 49.99
CA ASP A 987 -26.52 -28.16 49.74
C ASP A 987 -26.49 -29.59 50.29
N ALA A 988 -25.35 -30.29 50.23
CA ALA A 988 -25.18 -31.59 50.86
C ALA A 988 -25.15 -31.49 52.40
N ASN A 989 -24.50 -30.45 52.95
CA ASN A 989 -24.42 -30.21 54.40
C ASN A 989 -25.75 -29.79 55.04
N GLU A 990 -26.69 -29.23 54.28
CA GLU A 990 -28.04 -28.91 54.76
C GLU A 990 -28.90 -30.16 55.01
N LYS A 991 -28.46 -31.33 54.54
CA LYS A 991 -29.14 -32.62 54.69
C LYS A 991 -28.47 -33.46 55.78
N GLU A 992 -29.24 -34.31 56.46
CA GLU A 992 -28.74 -35.20 57.51
C GLU A 992 -28.66 -36.64 56.98
N PHE A 993 -27.47 -37.25 56.99
CA PHE A 993 -27.24 -38.60 56.48
C PHE A 993 -26.03 -39.25 57.17
N GLU A 994 -25.94 -40.57 57.12
CA GLU A 994 -24.83 -41.31 57.75
C GLU A 994 -23.50 -41.03 57.03
N GLY A 995 -22.42 -40.78 57.79
CA GLY A 995 -21.09 -40.50 57.23
C GLY A 995 -20.85 -39.04 56.78
N LYS A 996 -21.80 -38.13 57.05
CA LYS A 996 -21.72 -36.70 56.68
C LYS A 996 -20.39 -36.03 57.03
N ASP A 997 -19.84 -36.25 58.22
CA ASP A 997 -18.68 -35.50 58.72
C ASP A 997 -17.32 -36.16 58.42
N SER A 998 -17.31 -37.37 57.87
CA SER A 998 -16.08 -38.12 57.57
C SER A 998 -15.63 -38.05 56.10
N ILE A 999 -16.40 -37.37 55.24
CA ILE A 999 -16.14 -37.27 53.79
C ILE A 999 -15.01 -36.28 53.52
N LYS A 1000 -14.04 -36.71 52.71
CA LYS A 1000 -12.90 -35.90 52.23
C LYS A 1000 -12.88 -35.86 50.70
N ALA A 1001 -12.22 -34.84 50.15
CA ALA A 1001 -11.94 -34.76 48.73
C ALA A 1001 -11.19 -36.00 48.24
N GLU A 1002 -11.42 -36.37 46.98
CA GLU A 1002 -10.62 -37.39 46.31
C GLU A 1002 -9.20 -36.87 46.06
N LYS A 1003 -8.19 -37.69 46.35
CA LYS A 1003 -6.81 -37.35 45.99
C LYS A 1003 -6.66 -37.36 44.48
N THR A 1004 -6.73 -36.19 43.86
CA THR A 1004 -6.45 -35.99 42.45
C THR A 1004 -4.93 -35.88 42.26
N ASN A 1005 -4.34 -36.74 41.42
CA ASN A 1005 -2.93 -36.69 41.01
C ASN A 1005 -2.66 -35.56 40.00
N ILE A 1006 -3.33 -34.41 40.13
CA ILE A 1006 -3.13 -33.28 39.24
C ILE A 1006 -1.83 -32.60 39.66
N ARG A 1007 -0.73 -32.92 38.97
CA ARG A 1007 0.58 -32.30 39.17
C ARG A 1007 0.45 -30.81 38.85
N THR A 1008 0.87 -29.93 39.77
CA THR A 1008 0.96 -28.50 39.49
C THR A 1008 2.06 -28.25 38.46
N PHE A 1009 1.72 -27.57 37.37
CA PHE A 1009 2.69 -27.13 36.35
C PHE A 1009 3.79 -26.24 36.99
N ALA A 1010 3.47 -25.63 38.13
CA ALA A 1010 4.37 -24.90 39.02
C ALA A 1010 5.63 -25.68 39.46
N GLN A 1011 5.54 -27.00 39.66
CA GLN A 1011 6.67 -27.84 40.11
C GLN A 1011 7.68 -28.15 38.99
N GLU A 1012 7.30 -27.98 37.73
CA GLU A 1012 8.18 -28.20 36.57
C GLU A 1012 8.80 -26.89 36.06
N ILE A 1013 8.05 -25.78 36.03
CA ILE A 1013 8.58 -24.47 35.61
C ILE A 1013 9.59 -23.90 36.61
N SER A 1014 9.40 -24.11 37.92
CA SER A 1014 10.38 -23.69 38.95
C SER A 1014 11.76 -24.36 38.85
N LYS A 1015 11.88 -25.43 38.03
CA LYS A 1015 13.14 -26.13 37.74
C LYS A 1015 13.84 -25.62 36.48
N MET A 1016 13.20 -24.74 35.70
CA MET A 1016 13.81 -24.17 34.49
C MET A 1016 14.66 -22.93 34.85
N PRO A 1017 15.92 -22.85 34.39
CA PRO A 1017 16.82 -21.77 34.79
C PRO A 1017 16.52 -20.49 34.00
N ILE A 1018 15.77 -19.55 34.57
CA ILE A 1018 15.72 -18.17 34.06
C ILE A 1018 16.78 -17.35 34.79
N LYS A 1019 18.02 -17.39 34.29
CA LYS A 1019 19.06 -16.44 34.72
C LYS A 1019 18.81 -15.10 34.05
N ASN A 1020 18.07 -14.24 34.72
CA ASN A 1020 17.96 -12.83 34.37
C ASN A 1020 19.30 -12.13 34.73
N LYS A 1021 20.24 -12.07 33.79
CA LYS A 1021 21.38 -11.16 33.90
C LYS A 1021 20.89 -9.77 33.52
N LYS A 1022 20.55 -8.96 34.52
CA LYS A 1022 20.46 -7.49 34.37
C LYS A 1022 21.79 -7.00 33.78
N HIS A 1023 21.81 -6.65 32.50
CA HIS A 1023 22.88 -5.80 31.99
C HIS A 1023 22.60 -4.37 32.44
N SER A 1024 23.35 -3.95 33.47
CA SER A 1024 23.42 -2.56 33.89
C SER A 1024 23.88 -1.69 32.72
N LYS A 1025 23.12 -0.64 32.41
CA LYS A 1025 23.57 0.50 31.60
C LYS A 1025 24.83 1.10 32.23
N SER A 1026 25.98 0.94 31.57
CA SER A 1026 27.04 1.94 31.38
C SER A 1026 28.37 1.27 31.09
N GLU A 1027 28.86 1.35 29.86
CA GLU A 1027 30.26 1.72 29.58
C GLU A 1027 30.40 2.01 28.08
N ILE A 1028 30.70 3.27 27.79
CA ILE A 1028 31.11 3.75 26.48
C ILE A 1028 32.46 3.10 26.21
N LEU A 1029 32.53 2.16 25.27
CA LEU A 1029 33.80 1.67 24.74
C LEU A 1029 34.37 2.76 23.82
N THR A 1030 35.24 3.59 24.39
CA THR A 1030 36.27 4.30 23.66
C THR A 1030 37.13 3.29 22.92
N ILE A 1031 37.14 3.38 21.59
CA ILE A 1031 38.08 2.62 20.75
C ILE A 1031 39.45 3.30 20.92
N ASP A 1032 40.32 2.66 21.69
CA ASP A 1032 41.75 2.96 21.69
C ASP A 1032 42.42 2.18 20.55
N GLU A 1033 43.20 2.91 19.75
CA GLU A 1033 44.08 2.35 18.74
C GLU A 1033 45.15 1.46 19.39
N GLN A 1034 45.20 0.18 19.04
CA GLN A 1034 46.47 -0.54 19.06
C GLN A 1034 46.54 -1.65 18.02
N LYS A 1035 47.58 -1.53 17.19
CA LYS A 1035 48.12 -2.51 16.24
C LYS A 1035 48.25 -3.90 16.90
N ASN A 1036 47.80 -4.95 16.21
CA ASN A 1036 48.73 -6.03 15.88
C ASN A 1036 48.25 -6.91 14.72
N THR A 1037 49.22 -7.16 13.86
CA THR A 1037 49.28 -8.07 12.72
C THR A 1037 48.94 -9.51 13.10
N ASN A 1038 48.17 -10.21 12.25
CA ASN A 1038 48.61 -11.51 11.71
C ASN A 1038 47.75 -11.96 10.53
N HIS A 1039 48.43 -12.20 9.41
CA HIS A 1039 47.99 -12.99 8.27
C HIS A 1039 47.56 -14.40 8.71
N LYS A 1040 46.47 -14.93 8.12
CA LYS A 1040 46.52 -16.19 7.35
C LYS A 1040 45.19 -16.50 6.63
N GLU A 1041 45.35 -16.59 5.32
CA GLU A 1041 44.74 -17.52 4.35
C GLU A 1041 43.24 -17.85 4.40
N VAL A 1042 42.58 -17.40 3.33
CA VAL A 1042 41.34 -17.93 2.79
C VAL A 1042 41.61 -19.31 2.18
N GLN A 1043 40.91 -20.35 2.65
CA GLN A 1043 40.67 -21.56 1.87
C GLN A 1043 39.17 -21.71 1.60
N THR A 1044 38.82 -21.53 0.34
CA THR A 1044 37.60 -22.01 -0.31
C THR A 1044 37.54 -23.53 -0.27
N LEU A 1045 36.43 -24.11 0.20
CA LEU A 1045 36.06 -25.47 -0.20
C LEU A 1045 34.56 -25.57 -0.52
N SER A 1046 34.36 -26.18 -1.68
CA SER A 1046 33.18 -26.34 -2.51
C SER A 1046 32.10 -27.25 -1.92
N ALA A 1047 30.89 -27.02 -2.39
CA ALA A 1047 29.73 -27.89 -2.28
C ALA A 1047 30.05 -29.37 -2.55
N ASN A 1048 29.48 -30.26 -1.73
CA ASN A 1048 29.23 -31.64 -2.12
C ASN A 1048 27.79 -32.03 -1.76
N LYS A 1049 27.13 -32.62 -2.74
CA LYS A 1049 25.71 -33.01 -2.78
C LYS A 1049 25.67 -34.55 -2.82
N LYS A 1050 24.61 -35.13 -2.23
CA LYS A 1050 24.21 -36.57 -2.11
C LYS A 1050 24.30 -37.04 -0.65
N SER A 1051 23.38 -37.81 -0.09
CA SER A 1051 22.24 -38.58 -0.60
C SER A 1051 21.41 -39.05 0.62
N TYR A 1052 20.09 -38.98 0.56
CA TYR A 1052 19.22 -39.79 1.43
C TYR A 1052 18.07 -40.32 0.56
N GLU A 1053 18.15 -41.62 0.23
CA GLU A 1053 17.04 -42.52 -0.10
C GLU A 1053 16.64 -43.20 1.23
N ASN A 1054 15.42 -43.02 1.72
CA ASN A 1054 14.18 -43.80 1.46
C ASN A 1054 14.03 -45.05 2.35
N GLU A 1055 12.99 -45.01 3.20
CA GLU A 1055 11.93 -46.02 3.42
C GLU A 1055 10.94 -45.38 4.44
N GLU A 1056 9.80 -44.82 3.99
CA GLU A 1056 8.47 -45.46 3.85
C GLU A 1056 7.86 -45.91 5.21
N LEU A 1057 6.59 -45.71 5.58
CA LEU A 1057 5.38 -45.11 5.01
C LEU A 1057 4.33 -45.15 6.15
N SER A 1058 3.54 -44.09 6.35
CA SER A 1058 2.06 -44.20 6.50
C SER A 1058 1.42 -42.82 6.68
N GLU A 1059 0.49 -42.57 5.76
CA GLU A 1059 -0.50 -41.50 5.60
C GLU A 1059 -1.26 -41.18 6.91
N TRP A 1060 -1.76 -39.96 7.18
CA TRP A 1060 -2.95 -39.38 6.54
C TRP A 1060 -3.12 -37.88 6.88
N GLU A 1061 -4.03 -37.25 6.14
CA GLU A 1061 -4.16 -35.85 5.74
C GLU A 1061 -4.80 -34.84 6.73
N SER A 1062 -4.50 -33.56 6.46
CA SER A 1062 -5.27 -32.32 6.71
C SER A 1062 -5.50 -31.83 8.15
N PHE A 1063 -5.04 -30.61 8.46
CA PHE A 1063 -5.88 -29.39 8.61
C PHE A 1063 -5.04 -28.11 8.72
#